data_AF-A0A834NFT0-F1
#
_entry.id   AF-A0A834NFT0-F1
#
_cell.length_a   1.000
_cell.length_b   1.000
_cell.length_c   1.000
_cell.angle_alpha   90.00
_cell.angle_beta   90.00
_cell.angle_gamma   90.00
#
_symmetry.space_group_name_H-M   'P 1'
#
loop_
_entity.id
_entity.type
_entity.pdbx_description
1 polymer ?
#
loop_
_entity_poly.entity_id
_entity_poly.type
_entity_poly.pdbx_seq_one_letter_code
_entity_poly.pdbx_strand_id
1 'polypeptide(L)'
;MALESANPTFEIEEWQQLLEKSWSTCKRELLDQNVFSQILPMVHSLLSRILKQIDILLTNTTVSNISNNIKDKLLNCEGILHFYQKCVEYVSSFGKVSIEYVKSLSDILPSSIKLVFEHCKTSSHIYGNFFKDLSKELMSLFRKANGVLKIFLTILEDVIIFDVNIEPEMGSLLNVIKLLGAIAASSYGLDLKTFVGTTTSFAKLAIIYCNDIKTMSPENVITSFQQITQEANILYSTILDPNNKKEERTLKGASIILNIITKLTSSYCKYLSNDILFTLVELLLHLHRYTAFLMDSIAVDMLNNNISSGTNLLLNILLKNSNFNQIYFQYRLKKDVDKLGFHLLTLAILKAINAIPYDKYCKWILETQSILDIMFTNFDCLQEELCIGELQLSGNYNFEEKAGPIDLYAATLVSICNLIISIPCENFHIVEKILLKNLLCGFFWSSLLSSDVWYCIGRYSSPHLCSSHVKYLMHIYAVLAERRNALEVCVLKNLISRLYTLLPENEKHSVVIELGDIDACLWSPFSRLLPYKTRMIICERLAVSVTNISNVVDNFLQQPSARHWFQLMKLIPAVSKFCNITEKEMIDVISKLWNFITNIIEGCDYRYSFILSDFSINVLDGTQHDFFYHDSILNAIANLSLHALPHAKIKIAYYLEDLAMIFKNDQPKVINGFAELNCRLLEDENPWVCQEMLESFDRLAHTCPNEELVAKVANAISRKSTICDSVPAYLSYTQYYKLQDILNVKSYLLCLIKDSMNDDTKHICMVFKDSKKDVKIPRIETEKMKYENMSKELNERINKICNELESIIKQKNDINDATLRNLRAVLTMLTE
;
A
#
# COMPACT_ATOMS: atom_id res chain seq x y z
N MET A 1 44.44 37.43 -32.75
CA MET A 1 43.56 37.66 -33.93
C MET A 1 44.30 37.36 -35.24
N ALA A 2 44.89 36.17 -35.37
CA ALA A 2 45.41 35.61 -36.62
C ALA A 2 45.62 34.11 -36.41
N LEU A 3 44.53 33.34 -36.36
CA LEU A 3 44.53 31.87 -36.23
C LEU A 3 43.17 31.31 -36.70
N GLU A 4 42.63 31.86 -37.79
CA GLU A 4 41.30 31.50 -38.33
C GLU A 4 41.36 30.53 -39.53
N SER A 5 42.52 29.97 -39.88
CA SER A 5 42.62 29.13 -41.09
C SER A 5 43.68 28.02 -41.02
N ALA A 6 43.95 27.43 -39.85
CA ALA A 6 44.80 26.25 -39.76
C ALA A 6 43.95 24.97 -39.81
N ASN A 7 44.28 24.06 -40.72
CA ASN A 7 43.61 22.77 -40.87
C ASN A 7 43.96 21.87 -39.66
N PRO A 8 43.00 21.43 -38.83
CA PRO A 8 43.28 20.71 -37.57
C PRO A 8 44.16 19.47 -37.74
N THR A 9 44.06 18.81 -38.89
CA THR A 9 44.83 17.61 -39.25
C THR A 9 46.34 17.90 -39.34
N PHE A 10 46.72 19.08 -39.85
CA PHE A 10 48.12 19.48 -39.99
C PHE A 10 48.77 19.76 -38.64
N GLU A 11 48.04 20.42 -37.71
CA GLU A 11 48.52 20.70 -36.35
C GLU A 11 48.75 19.41 -35.53
N ILE A 12 47.89 18.41 -35.70
CA ILE A 12 47.99 17.13 -34.96
C ILE A 12 49.21 16.32 -35.43
N GLU A 13 49.46 16.25 -36.75
CA GLU A 13 50.64 15.56 -37.29
C GLU A 13 51.95 16.23 -36.87
N GLU A 14 51.99 17.57 -36.87
CA GLU A 14 53.15 18.32 -36.42
C GLU A 14 53.45 18.08 -34.92
N TRP A 15 52.41 18.05 -34.08
CA TRP A 15 52.56 17.72 -32.66
C TRP A 15 53.01 16.28 -32.41
N GLN A 16 52.52 15.31 -33.20
CA GLN A 16 52.99 13.91 -33.10
C GLN A 16 54.48 13.78 -33.43
N GLN A 17 54.94 14.42 -34.51
CA GLN A 17 56.35 14.40 -34.89
C GLN A 17 57.25 15.11 -33.87
N LEU A 18 56.77 16.22 -33.28
CA LEU A 18 57.44 16.92 -32.19
C LEU A 18 57.56 16.03 -30.95
N LEU A 19 56.51 15.29 -30.58
CA LEU A 19 56.53 14.39 -29.43
C LEU A 19 57.50 13.23 -29.60
N GLU A 20 57.51 12.57 -30.77
CA GLU A 20 58.44 11.46 -31.03
C GLU A 20 59.91 11.91 -30.93
N LYS A 21 60.25 13.11 -31.42
CA LYS A 21 61.59 13.69 -31.23
C LYS A 21 61.88 14.01 -29.76
N SER A 22 60.90 14.56 -29.05
CA SER A 22 61.04 14.98 -27.65
C SER A 22 61.21 13.79 -26.69
N TRP A 23 60.58 12.65 -26.97
CA TRP A 23 60.66 11.43 -26.15
C TRP A 23 62.06 10.83 -26.07
N SER A 24 62.86 10.99 -27.12
CA SER A 24 64.24 10.48 -27.18
C SER A 24 65.24 11.34 -26.41
N THR A 25 64.87 12.58 -26.09
CA THR A 25 65.78 13.60 -25.56
C THR A 25 65.42 14.12 -24.17
N CYS A 26 64.15 14.01 -23.75
CA CYS A 26 63.67 14.51 -22.47
C CYS A 26 63.83 13.48 -21.33
N LYS A 27 64.38 13.92 -20.20
CA LYS A 27 64.41 13.09 -18.97
C LYS A 27 63.01 12.94 -18.39
N ARG A 28 62.74 11.79 -17.77
CA ARG A 28 61.42 11.47 -17.18
C ARG A 28 60.94 12.54 -16.19
N GLU A 29 61.83 13.08 -15.36
CA GLU A 29 61.48 14.09 -14.34
C GLU A 29 61.05 15.45 -14.93
N LEU A 30 61.39 15.72 -16.20
CA LEU A 30 61.10 16.98 -16.87
C LEU A 30 59.99 16.85 -17.93
N LEU A 31 59.39 15.67 -18.06
CA LEU A 31 58.43 15.36 -19.10
C LEU A 31 57.18 16.26 -19.01
N ASP A 32 56.61 16.43 -17.81
CA ASP A 32 55.45 17.30 -17.64
C ASP A 32 55.77 18.76 -17.96
N GLN A 33 56.85 19.28 -17.38
CA GLN A 33 57.22 20.68 -17.48
C GLN A 33 57.60 21.09 -18.91
N ASN A 34 58.33 20.24 -19.63
CA ASN A 34 58.85 20.59 -20.95
C ASN A 34 57.95 20.18 -22.11
N VAL A 35 57.06 19.19 -21.91
CA VAL A 35 56.25 18.62 -23.00
C VAL A 35 54.77 18.69 -22.69
N PHE A 36 54.30 18.02 -21.63
CA PHE A 36 52.85 17.86 -21.44
C PHE A 36 52.14 19.16 -21.05
N SER A 37 52.70 19.95 -20.14
CA SER A 37 52.11 21.21 -19.68
C SER A 37 52.00 22.27 -20.78
N GLN A 38 52.81 22.16 -21.86
CA GLN A 38 52.76 23.08 -22.99
C GLN A 38 51.79 22.60 -24.08
N ILE A 39 51.83 21.32 -24.42
CA ILE A 39 51.11 20.80 -25.60
C ILE A 39 49.69 20.34 -25.24
N LEU A 40 49.48 19.63 -24.13
CA LEU A 40 48.18 19.03 -23.81
C LEU A 40 47.04 20.05 -23.64
N PRO A 41 47.25 21.24 -23.02
CA PRO A 41 46.19 22.25 -22.96
C PRO A 41 45.74 22.73 -24.35
N MET A 42 46.68 22.86 -25.30
CA MET A 42 46.36 23.23 -26.67
C MET A 42 45.53 22.14 -27.35
N VAL A 43 45.93 20.88 -27.19
CA VAL A 43 45.20 19.70 -27.72
C VAL A 43 43.78 19.62 -27.17
N HIS A 44 43.59 19.84 -25.86
CA HIS A 44 42.28 19.87 -25.23
C HIS A 44 41.40 21.01 -25.77
N SER A 45 41.98 22.21 -25.92
CA SER A 45 41.26 23.36 -26.46
C SER A 45 40.81 23.14 -27.92
N LEU A 46 41.64 22.47 -28.72
CA LEU A 46 41.33 22.08 -30.09
C LEU A 46 40.16 21.10 -30.12
N LEU A 47 40.18 20.07 -29.27
CA LEU A 47 39.09 19.09 -29.16
C LEU A 47 37.76 19.78 -28.78
N SER A 48 37.76 20.61 -27.74
CA SER A 48 36.57 21.35 -27.30
C SER A 48 36.03 22.26 -28.41
N ARG A 49 36.92 22.94 -29.15
CA ARG A 49 36.55 23.79 -30.28
C ARG A 49 35.92 22.99 -31.42
N ILE A 50 36.46 21.82 -31.76
CA ILE A 50 35.91 20.98 -32.84
C ILE A 50 34.51 20.48 -32.47
N LEU A 51 34.30 20.01 -31.24
CA LEU A 51 32.99 19.55 -30.77
C LEU A 51 31.95 20.69 -30.81
N LYS A 52 32.29 21.88 -30.30
CA LYS A 52 31.40 23.06 -30.38
C LYS A 52 31.07 23.46 -31.82
N GLN A 53 32.03 23.32 -32.74
CA GLN A 53 31.77 23.59 -34.17
C GLN A 53 30.80 22.57 -34.78
N ILE A 54 30.82 21.31 -34.33
CA ILE A 54 29.83 20.31 -34.74
C ILE A 54 28.44 20.73 -34.28
N ASP A 55 28.28 21.17 -33.02
CA ASP A 55 26.99 21.63 -32.50
C ASP A 55 26.44 22.81 -33.32
N ILE A 56 27.29 23.79 -33.66
CA ILE A 56 26.89 24.94 -34.49
C ILE A 56 26.46 24.49 -35.90
N LEU A 57 27.19 23.55 -36.51
CA LEU A 57 26.84 23.02 -37.84
C LEU A 57 25.52 22.26 -37.84
N LEU A 58 25.19 21.55 -36.75
CA LEU A 58 23.92 20.84 -36.61
C LEU A 58 22.73 21.79 -36.46
N THR A 59 22.94 22.99 -35.93
CA THR A 59 21.89 24.03 -35.82
C THR A 59 21.66 24.85 -37.09
N ASN A 60 22.62 24.87 -38.03
CA ASN A 60 22.55 25.71 -39.23
C ASN A 60 22.16 24.89 -40.47
N THR A 61 20.90 25.01 -40.89
CA THR A 61 20.31 24.27 -42.02
C THR A 61 20.69 24.78 -43.42
N THR A 62 21.50 25.83 -43.54
CA THR A 62 21.81 26.51 -44.81
C THR A 62 23.09 26.02 -45.51
N VAL A 63 23.85 25.10 -44.90
CA VAL A 63 25.14 24.63 -45.42
C VAL A 63 24.94 23.38 -46.29
N SER A 64 25.50 23.38 -47.51
CA SER A 64 25.57 22.16 -48.33
C SER A 64 26.66 21.22 -47.78
N ASN A 65 26.45 19.89 -47.84
CA ASN A 65 27.38 18.86 -47.33
C ASN A 65 27.64 18.85 -45.80
N ILE A 66 26.66 19.23 -44.97
CA ILE A 66 26.76 19.19 -43.49
C ILE A 66 27.27 17.84 -42.98
N SER A 67 26.73 16.72 -43.48
CA SER A 67 27.11 15.38 -43.03
C SER A 67 28.61 15.09 -43.24
N ASN A 68 29.16 15.38 -44.43
CA ASN A 68 30.59 15.17 -44.72
C ASN A 68 31.48 16.08 -43.85
N ASN A 69 31.09 17.35 -43.68
CA ASN A 69 31.82 18.27 -42.81
C ASN A 69 31.85 17.79 -41.34
N ILE A 70 30.76 17.20 -40.86
CA ILE A 70 30.71 16.61 -39.51
C ILE A 70 31.57 15.35 -39.43
N LYS A 71 31.56 14.48 -40.46
CA LYS A 71 32.45 13.31 -40.52
C LYS A 71 33.92 13.70 -40.43
N ASP A 72 34.35 14.70 -41.21
CA ASP A 72 35.73 15.19 -41.18
C ASP A 72 36.11 15.74 -39.80
N LYS A 73 35.19 16.45 -39.14
CA LYS A 73 35.41 16.93 -37.76
C LYS A 73 35.48 15.80 -36.74
N LEU A 74 34.64 14.77 -36.85
CA LEU A 74 34.71 13.58 -36.00
C LEU A 74 36.02 12.81 -36.19
N LEU A 75 36.49 12.69 -37.44
CA LEU A 75 37.81 12.11 -37.75
C LEU A 75 38.96 12.92 -37.13
N ASN A 76 38.88 14.26 -37.14
CA ASN A 76 39.86 15.09 -36.46
C ASN A 76 39.87 14.82 -34.94
N CYS A 77 38.70 14.63 -34.31
CA CYS A 77 38.62 14.22 -32.90
C CYS A 77 39.29 12.85 -32.67
N GLU A 78 39.13 11.88 -33.58
CA GLU A 78 39.84 10.59 -33.50
C GLU A 78 41.36 10.74 -33.61
N GLY A 79 41.84 11.65 -34.45
CA GLY A 79 43.27 12.01 -34.55
C GLY A 79 43.82 12.54 -33.22
N ILE A 80 43.07 13.40 -32.55
CA ILE A 80 43.41 13.92 -31.21
C ILE A 80 43.44 12.78 -30.17
N LEU A 81 42.49 11.85 -30.22
CA LEU A 81 42.49 10.69 -29.32
C LEU A 81 43.66 9.75 -29.62
N HIS A 82 44.08 9.62 -30.88
CA HIS A 82 45.28 8.85 -31.22
C HIS A 82 46.55 9.51 -30.65
N PHE A 83 46.63 10.84 -30.70
CA PHE A 83 47.69 11.58 -30.04
C PHE A 83 47.74 11.30 -28.52
N TYR A 84 46.59 11.31 -27.84
CA TYR A 84 46.53 10.94 -26.42
C TYR A 84 46.94 9.49 -26.19
N GLN A 85 46.50 8.57 -27.06
CA GLN A 85 46.89 7.16 -27.00
C GLN A 85 48.42 7.02 -26.97
N LYS A 86 49.11 7.75 -27.85
CA LYS A 86 50.57 7.76 -27.96
C LYS A 86 51.26 8.30 -26.70
N CYS A 87 50.73 9.37 -26.11
CA CYS A 87 51.24 9.91 -24.85
C CYS A 87 51.13 8.89 -23.69
N VAL A 88 49.97 8.23 -23.60
CA VAL A 88 49.66 7.23 -22.58
C VAL A 88 50.50 5.97 -22.77
N GLU A 89 50.63 5.47 -24.00
CA GLU A 89 51.52 4.34 -24.33
C GLU A 89 52.98 4.62 -23.94
N TYR A 90 53.48 5.83 -24.18
CA TYR A 90 54.83 6.22 -23.79
C TYR A 90 55.01 6.22 -22.26
N VAL A 91 54.08 6.80 -21.49
CA VAL A 91 54.12 6.75 -20.02
C VAL A 91 53.98 5.32 -19.50
N SER A 92 53.20 4.45 -20.17
CA SER A 92 53.06 3.03 -19.79
C SER A 92 54.36 2.24 -19.90
N SER A 93 55.29 2.69 -20.75
CA SER A 93 56.61 2.08 -20.89
C SER A 93 57.55 2.40 -19.72
N PHE A 94 57.15 3.34 -18.86
CA PHE A 94 57.89 3.65 -17.65
C PHE A 94 57.63 2.61 -16.56
N GLY A 95 58.60 2.48 -15.64
CA GLY A 95 58.34 1.84 -14.35
C GLY A 95 57.49 2.77 -13.48
N LYS A 96 57.57 2.63 -12.16
CA LYS A 96 56.83 3.53 -11.27
C LYS A 96 57.28 5.00 -11.41
N VAL A 97 56.33 5.93 -11.53
CA VAL A 97 56.56 7.38 -11.74
C VAL A 97 55.67 8.19 -10.81
N SER A 98 56.20 9.25 -10.18
CA SER A 98 55.38 10.19 -9.38
C SER A 98 54.41 10.95 -10.28
N ILE A 99 53.20 11.20 -9.78
CA ILE A 99 52.19 12.02 -10.44
C ILE A 99 52.70 13.41 -10.85
N GLU A 100 53.68 13.98 -10.13
CA GLU A 100 54.25 15.30 -10.45
C GLU A 100 54.83 15.35 -11.88
N TYR A 101 55.44 14.25 -12.33
CA TYR A 101 56.07 14.16 -13.65
C TYR A 101 55.11 13.87 -14.80
N VAL A 102 53.83 13.67 -14.50
CA VAL A 102 52.76 13.41 -15.49
C VAL A 102 51.45 14.14 -15.14
N LYS A 103 51.53 15.20 -14.34
CA LYS A 103 50.37 15.91 -13.77
C LYS A 103 49.44 16.45 -14.86
N SER A 104 50.00 17.15 -15.85
CA SER A 104 49.23 17.73 -16.94
C SER A 104 48.52 16.65 -17.75
N LEU A 105 49.14 15.48 -17.94
CA LEU A 105 48.50 14.34 -18.59
C LEU A 105 47.31 13.82 -17.77
N SER A 106 47.50 13.60 -16.48
CA SER A 106 46.48 13.10 -15.55
C SER A 106 45.31 14.06 -15.35
N ASP A 107 45.51 15.37 -15.51
CA ASP A 107 44.45 16.37 -15.42
C ASP A 107 43.69 16.54 -16.76
N ILE A 108 44.41 16.57 -17.88
CA ILE A 108 43.85 16.98 -19.17
C ILE A 108 43.25 15.81 -19.94
N LEU A 109 43.84 14.62 -19.86
CA LEU A 109 43.35 13.45 -20.59
C LEU A 109 41.95 13.02 -20.12
N PRO A 110 41.69 12.80 -18.81
CA PRO A 110 40.36 12.45 -18.35
C PRO A 110 39.33 13.53 -18.66
N SER A 111 39.73 14.81 -18.54
CA SER A 111 38.88 15.95 -18.94
C SER A 111 38.49 15.90 -20.41
N SER A 112 39.43 15.53 -21.30
CA SER A 112 39.18 15.37 -22.73
C SER A 112 38.28 14.18 -23.04
N ILE A 113 38.50 13.04 -22.38
CA ILE A 113 37.66 11.85 -22.53
C ILE A 113 36.24 12.13 -22.05
N LYS A 114 36.09 12.83 -20.93
CA LYS A 114 34.79 13.26 -20.40
C LYS A 114 34.00 14.05 -21.44
N LEU A 115 34.62 15.05 -22.08
CA LEU A 115 33.98 15.84 -23.14
C LEU A 115 33.46 14.97 -24.29
N VAL A 116 34.25 13.99 -24.73
CA VAL A 116 33.83 13.06 -25.79
C VAL A 116 32.67 12.18 -25.32
N PHE A 117 32.72 11.65 -24.10
CA PHE A 117 31.65 10.80 -23.56
C PHE A 117 30.34 11.57 -23.40
N GLU A 118 30.38 12.80 -22.88
CA GLU A 118 29.20 13.67 -22.78
C GLU A 118 28.60 13.94 -24.16
N HIS A 119 29.43 14.31 -25.14
CA HIS A 119 28.99 14.52 -26.53
C HIS A 119 28.33 13.28 -27.14
N CYS A 120 28.94 12.11 -26.94
CA CYS A 120 28.37 10.85 -27.41
C CYS A 120 27.07 10.50 -26.69
N LYS A 121 26.94 10.75 -25.38
CA LYS A 121 25.73 10.44 -24.59
C LYS A 121 24.52 11.26 -25.07
N THR A 122 24.73 12.53 -25.40
CA THR A 122 23.67 13.42 -25.90
C THR A 122 23.47 13.37 -27.42
N SER A 123 24.25 12.55 -28.14
CA SER A 123 24.28 12.54 -29.60
C SER A 123 22.93 12.20 -30.26
N SER A 124 22.12 11.34 -29.64
CA SER A 124 20.78 10.98 -30.14
C SER A 124 19.85 12.20 -30.23
N HIS A 125 19.98 13.14 -29.30
CA HIS A 125 19.23 14.40 -29.27
C HIS A 125 19.88 15.47 -30.16
N ILE A 126 21.19 15.66 -30.03
CA ILE A 126 21.93 16.74 -30.70
C ILE A 126 21.95 16.57 -32.23
N TYR A 127 22.11 15.33 -32.71
CA TYR A 127 22.24 15.06 -34.14
C TYR A 127 20.87 14.91 -34.84
N GLY A 128 19.80 14.65 -34.08
CA GLY A 128 18.43 14.54 -34.59
C GLY A 128 18.34 13.67 -35.84
N ASN A 129 17.91 14.27 -36.96
CA ASN A 129 17.73 13.57 -38.24
C ASN A 129 19.04 13.01 -38.82
N PHE A 130 20.20 13.60 -38.49
CA PHE A 130 21.52 13.15 -38.96
C PHE A 130 22.10 12.00 -38.15
N PHE A 131 21.49 11.63 -37.02
CA PHE A 131 22.03 10.62 -36.12
C PHE A 131 22.22 9.26 -36.80
N LYS A 132 21.26 8.82 -37.62
CA LYS A 132 21.34 7.54 -38.33
C LYS A 132 22.55 7.48 -39.27
N ASP A 133 22.80 8.57 -40.00
CA ASP A 133 23.86 8.66 -41.02
C ASP A 133 25.27 8.79 -40.43
N LEU A 134 25.37 9.26 -39.18
CA LEU A 134 26.65 9.54 -38.47
C LEU A 134 26.89 8.61 -37.27
N SER A 135 26.00 7.64 -37.06
CA SER A 135 26.06 6.70 -35.93
C SER A 135 27.33 5.85 -35.93
N LYS A 136 27.86 5.49 -37.11
CA LYS A 136 29.08 4.70 -37.24
C LYS A 136 30.31 5.49 -36.78
N GLU A 137 30.41 6.73 -37.19
CA GLU A 137 31.49 7.65 -36.84
C GLU A 137 31.46 8.00 -35.35
N LEU A 138 30.27 8.24 -34.79
CA LEU A 138 30.10 8.44 -33.33
C LEU A 138 30.51 7.21 -32.52
N MET A 139 30.12 6.00 -32.96
CA MET A 139 30.57 4.76 -32.31
C MET A 139 32.09 4.57 -32.41
N SER A 140 32.68 4.92 -33.55
CA SER A 140 34.13 4.84 -33.74
C SER A 140 34.87 5.79 -32.79
N LEU A 141 34.41 7.04 -32.70
CA LEU A 141 34.94 8.04 -31.77
C LEU A 141 34.85 7.55 -30.31
N PHE A 142 33.69 7.04 -29.89
CA PHE A 142 33.51 6.49 -28.54
C PHE A 142 34.45 5.31 -28.27
N ARG A 143 34.58 4.36 -29.22
CA ARG A 143 35.48 3.21 -29.08
C ARG A 143 36.93 3.64 -28.95
N LYS A 144 37.36 4.64 -29.72
CA LYS A 144 38.73 5.18 -29.63
C LYS A 144 38.96 5.84 -28.28
N ALA A 145 38.05 6.69 -27.81
CA ALA A 145 38.14 7.34 -26.50
C ALA A 145 38.16 6.32 -25.35
N ASN A 146 37.31 5.30 -25.41
CA ASN A 146 37.27 4.20 -24.44
C ASN A 146 38.56 3.35 -24.48
N GLY A 147 39.15 3.13 -25.66
CA GLY A 147 40.44 2.47 -25.81
C GLY A 147 41.54 3.23 -25.07
N VAL A 148 41.62 4.55 -25.27
CA VAL A 148 42.58 5.42 -24.57
C VAL A 148 42.33 5.43 -23.07
N LEU A 149 41.06 5.54 -22.63
CA LEU A 149 40.69 5.50 -21.23
C LEU A 149 41.17 4.20 -20.56
N LYS A 150 40.99 3.05 -21.19
CA LYS A 150 41.43 1.75 -20.62
C LYS A 150 42.92 1.71 -20.37
N ILE A 151 43.74 2.17 -21.32
CA ILE A 151 45.19 2.22 -21.15
C ILE A 151 45.54 3.18 -20.00
N PHE A 152 44.87 4.34 -19.94
CA PHE A 152 45.08 5.30 -18.85
C PHE A 152 44.71 4.73 -17.47
N LEU A 153 43.60 3.99 -17.35
CA LEU A 153 43.21 3.31 -16.11
C LEU A 153 44.27 2.28 -15.69
N THR A 154 44.86 1.53 -16.62
CA THR A 154 45.96 0.59 -16.31
C THR A 154 47.19 1.33 -15.79
N ILE A 155 47.57 2.45 -16.39
CA ILE A 155 48.72 3.26 -15.95
C ILE A 155 48.49 3.86 -14.57
N LEU A 156 47.27 4.35 -14.30
CA LEU A 156 46.91 4.85 -12.97
C LEU A 156 47.02 3.78 -11.88
N GLU A 157 46.76 2.51 -12.23
CA GLU A 157 46.84 1.39 -11.29
C GLU A 157 48.28 0.88 -11.11
N ASP A 158 49.07 0.77 -12.21
CA ASP A 158 50.35 0.04 -12.20
C ASP A 158 51.60 0.93 -12.22
N VAL A 159 51.50 2.16 -12.72
CA VAL A 159 52.65 3.02 -13.07
C VAL A 159 52.70 4.28 -12.22
N ILE A 160 51.58 4.98 -12.05
CA ILE A 160 51.54 6.28 -11.35
C ILE A 160 51.48 6.06 -9.83
N ILE A 161 52.37 6.73 -9.09
CA ILE A 161 52.35 6.79 -7.62
C ILE A 161 51.85 8.16 -7.17
N PHE A 162 51.03 8.17 -6.12
CA PHE A 162 50.62 9.36 -5.39
C PHE A 162 51.25 9.33 -3.98
N ASP A 163 52.01 10.36 -3.62
CA ASP A 163 52.44 10.61 -2.25
C ASP A 163 51.46 11.57 -1.56
N VAL A 164 50.60 11.01 -0.71
CA VAL A 164 49.56 11.77 0.02
C VAL A 164 50.12 12.77 1.03
N ASN A 165 51.41 12.67 1.39
CA ASN A 165 52.05 13.63 2.30
C ASN A 165 52.45 14.93 1.58
N ILE A 166 52.43 14.94 0.25
CA ILE A 166 52.78 16.08 -0.59
C ILE A 166 51.48 16.74 -1.06
N GLU A 167 51.17 17.94 -0.52
CA GLU A 167 49.94 18.69 -0.83
C GLU A 167 49.60 18.78 -2.34
N PRO A 168 50.52 19.15 -3.25
CA PRO A 168 50.19 19.24 -4.67
C PRO A 168 49.88 17.87 -5.30
N GLU A 169 50.50 16.78 -4.84
CA GLU A 169 50.19 15.43 -5.32
C GLU A 169 48.83 14.96 -4.80
N MET A 170 48.49 15.28 -3.55
CA MET A 170 47.15 15.05 -3.00
C MET A 170 46.07 15.83 -3.78
N GLY A 171 46.36 17.09 -4.14
CA GLY A 171 45.48 17.88 -5.01
C GLY A 171 45.26 17.22 -6.39
N SER A 172 46.31 16.66 -6.98
CA SER A 172 46.22 15.91 -8.24
C SER A 172 45.42 14.61 -8.08
N LEU A 173 45.61 13.85 -6.99
CA LEU A 173 44.82 12.65 -6.69
C LEU A 173 43.31 12.99 -6.62
N LEU A 174 42.95 14.03 -5.88
CA LEU A 174 41.56 14.48 -5.74
C LEU A 174 40.95 14.88 -7.09
N ASN A 175 41.72 15.57 -7.94
CA ASN A 175 41.26 15.94 -9.28
C ASN A 175 41.04 14.71 -10.18
N VAL A 176 41.98 13.75 -10.16
CA VAL A 176 41.85 12.49 -10.90
C VAL A 176 40.61 11.72 -10.45
N ILE A 177 40.37 11.58 -9.14
CA ILE A 177 39.20 10.91 -8.59
C ILE A 177 37.91 11.60 -9.06
N LYS A 178 37.84 12.93 -8.98
CA LYS A 178 36.68 13.71 -9.43
C LYS A 178 36.40 13.51 -10.92
N LEU A 179 37.44 13.54 -11.77
CA LEU A 179 37.30 13.35 -13.21
C LEU A 179 36.89 11.92 -13.56
N LEU A 180 37.49 10.91 -12.95
CA LEU A 180 37.12 9.51 -13.14
C LEU A 180 35.69 9.24 -12.70
N GLY A 181 35.27 9.79 -11.57
CA GLY A 181 33.90 9.68 -11.07
C GLY A 181 32.89 10.31 -12.03
N ALA A 182 33.21 11.47 -12.62
CA ALA A 182 32.39 12.08 -13.66
C ALA A 182 32.32 11.26 -14.96
N ILE A 183 33.44 10.66 -15.40
CA ILE A 183 33.44 9.77 -16.58
C ILE A 183 32.62 8.50 -16.30
N ALA A 184 32.72 7.95 -15.09
CA ALA A 184 31.92 6.81 -14.66
C ALA A 184 30.41 7.13 -14.72
N ALA A 185 29.98 8.27 -14.18
CA ALA A 185 28.59 8.71 -14.30
C ALA A 185 28.13 8.87 -15.77
N SER A 186 28.99 9.41 -16.64
CA SER A 186 28.66 9.63 -18.04
C SER A 186 28.73 8.37 -18.92
N SER A 187 29.24 7.24 -18.42
CA SER A 187 29.42 6.03 -19.24
C SER A 187 28.23 5.08 -19.22
N TYR A 188 27.36 5.16 -18.22
CA TYR A 188 26.07 4.47 -18.27
C TYR A 188 25.15 5.11 -19.34
N GLY A 189 24.51 4.27 -20.15
CA GLY A 189 23.79 4.66 -21.36
C GLY A 189 24.60 4.58 -22.67
N LEU A 190 25.94 4.52 -22.60
CA LEU A 190 26.80 4.30 -23.76
C LEU A 190 27.23 2.83 -23.88
N ASP A 191 27.86 2.29 -22.83
CA ASP A 191 28.34 0.91 -22.79
C ASP A 191 28.48 0.41 -21.35
N LEU A 192 27.76 -0.66 -20.99
CA LEU A 192 27.76 -1.22 -19.64
C LEU A 192 29.16 -1.68 -19.20
N LYS A 193 29.97 -2.24 -20.11
CA LYS A 193 31.32 -2.71 -19.77
C LYS A 193 32.24 -1.55 -19.38
N THR A 194 32.13 -0.44 -20.09
CA THR A 194 32.86 0.81 -19.79
C THR A 194 32.40 1.39 -18.46
N PHE A 195 31.09 1.45 -18.22
CA PHE A 195 30.55 1.90 -16.94
C PHE A 195 31.10 1.09 -15.75
N VAL A 196 31.06 -0.24 -15.84
CA VAL A 196 31.59 -1.13 -14.80
C VAL A 196 33.09 -0.94 -14.61
N GLY A 197 33.86 -0.89 -15.70
CA GLY A 197 35.33 -0.74 -15.63
C GLY A 197 35.75 0.59 -14.99
N THR A 198 35.19 1.70 -15.45
CA THR A 198 35.54 3.04 -14.96
C THR A 198 35.10 3.23 -13.51
N THR A 199 33.90 2.76 -13.15
CA THR A 199 33.39 2.77 -11.77
C THR A 199 34.28 1.95 -10.83
N THR A 200 34.81 0.82 -11.32
CA THR A 200 35.72 -0.03 -10.54
C THR A 200 37.03 0.70 -10.23
N SER A 201 37.66 1.33 -11.22
CA SER A 201 38.92 2.07 -11.00
C SER A 201 38.71 3.32 -10.13
N PHE A 202 37.61 4.05 -10.32
CA PHE A 202 37.20 5.14 -9.42
C PHE A 202 37.09 4.65 -7.97
N ALA A 203 36.34 3.57 -7.74
CA ALA A 203 36.11 3.06 -6.40
C ALA A 203 37.39 2.51 -5.76
N LYS A 204 38.27 1.86 -6.53
CA LYS A 204 39.58 1.41 -6.03
C LYS A 204 40.38 2.58 -5.46
N LEU A 205 40.56 3.67 -6.21
CA LEU A 205 41.31 4.85 -5.73
C LEU A 205 40.63 5.49 -4.51
N ALA A 206 39.31 5.65 -4.55
CA ALA A 206 38.55 6.21 -3.44
C ALA A 206 38.62 5.37 -2.16
N ILE A 207 38.81 4.05 -2.27
CA ILE A 207 38.95 3.14 -1.12
C ILE A 207 40.40 3.07 -0.63
N ILE A 208 41.39 3.01 -1.54
CA ILE A 208 42.82 2.94 -1.19
C ILE A 208 43.23 4.17 -0.38
N TYR A 209 42.85 5.37 -0.84
CA TYR A 209 43.21 6.65 -0.20
C TYR A 209 42.08 7.20 0.70
N CYS A 210 41.20 6.32 1.18
CA CYS A 210 39.97 6.69 1.88
C CYS A 210 40.21 7.57 3.13
N ASN A 211 41.24 7.26 3.91
CA ASN A 211 41.53 8.03 5.13
C ASN A 211 41.97 9.46 4.81
N ASP A 212 42.85 9.62 3.82
CA ASP A 212 43.37 10.92 3.41
C ASP A 212 42.27 11.78 2.77
N ILE A 213 41.46 11.19 1.89
CA ILE A 213 40.33 11.87 1.24
C ILE A 213 39.30 12.35 2.26
N LYS A 214 39.00 11.56 3.30
CA LYS A 214 38.06 11.94 4.37
C LYS A 214 38.52 13.16 5.15
N THR A 215 39.83 13.33 5.34
CA THR A 215 40.38 14.48 6.08
C THR A 215 40.38 15.76 5.26
N MET A 216 40.58 15.66 3.94
CA MET A 216 40.75 16.82 3.06
C MET A 216 39.45 17.24 2.38
N SER A 217 38.82 16.34 1.61
CA SER A 217 37.64 16.68 0.80
C SER A 217 36.81 15.45 0.43
N PRO A 218 35.96 14.93 1.35
CA PRO A 218 35.10 13.79 1.05
C PRO A 218 34.11 14.09 -0.09
N GLU A 219 33.72 15.36 -0.27
CA GLU A 219 32.76 15.80 -1.29
C GLU A 219 33.11 15.34 -2.71
N ASN A 220 34.41 15.31 -3.06
CA ASN A 220 34.88 14.89 -4.38
C ASN A 220 34.51 13.44 -4.72
N VAL A 221 34.40 12.56 -3.72
CA VAL A 221 33.94 11.17 -3.89
C VAL A 221 32.43 11.10 -3.81
N ILE A 222 31.83 11.82 -2.84
CA ILE A 222 30.40 11.81 -2.54
C ILE A 222 29.56 12.22 -3.77
N THR A 223 29.90 13.31 -4.47
CA THR A 223 29.13 13.75 -5.66
C THR A 223 29.12 12.69 -6.77
N SER A 224 30.28 12.11 -7.11
CA SER A 224 30.36 11.07 -8.13
C SER A 224 29.70 9.77 -7.67
N PHE A 225 29.80 9.43 -6.38
CA PHE A 225 29.13 8.27 -5.81
C PHE A 225 27.60 8.39 -5.92
N GLN A 226 27.04 9.59 -5.68
CA GLN A 226 25.63 9.86 -5.90
C GLN A 226 25.21 9.58 -7.34
N GLN A 227 25.92 10.13 -8.31
CA GLN A 227 25.61 9.98 -9.73
C GLN A 227 25.70 8.51 -10.18
N ILE A 228 26.74 7.80 -9.75
CA ILE A 228 26.88 6.36 -10.04
C ILE A 228 25.71 5.56 -9.44
N THR A 229 25.23 5.93 -8.25
CA THR A 229 24.07 5.30 -7.61
C THR A 229 22.78 5.59 -8.38
N GLN A 230 22.60 6.81 -8.90
CA GLN A 230 21.47 7.16 -9.76
C GLN A 230 21.46 6.35 -11.06
N GLU A 231 22.62 6.20 -11.70
CA GLU A 231 22.75 5.37 -12.91
C GLU A 231 22.49 3.88 -12.59
N ALA A 232 22.89 3.42 -11.40
CA ALA A 232 22.55 2.08 -10.93
C ALA A 232 21.03 1.89 -10.71
N ASN A 233 20.30 2.91 -10.23
CA ASN A 233 18.83 2.86 -10.14
C ASN A 233 18.21 2.63 -11.52
N ILE A 234 18.71 3.33 -12.55
CA ILE A 234 18.23 3.16 -13.94
C ILE A 234 18.56 1.75 -14.45
N LEU A 235 19.73 1.20 -14.09
CA LEU A 235 20.09 -0.19 -14.42
C LEU A 235 19.11 -1.19 -13.82
N TYR A 236 18.82 -1.09 -12.53
CA TYR A 236 17.91 -2.02 -11.89
C TYR A 236 16.45 -1.84 -12.31
N SER A 237 16.00 -0.63 -12.61
CA SER A 237 14.66 -0.40 -13.16
C SER A 237 14.52 -1.02 -14.56
N THR A 238 15.55 -0.93 -15.40
CA THR A 238 15.57 -1.55 -16.74
C THR A 238 15.53 -3.09 -16.65
N ILE A 239 16.19 -3.68 -15.64
CA ILE A 239 16.18 -5.13 -15.38
C ILE A 239 14.80 -5.61 -14.87
N LEU A 240 14.06 -4.75 -14.18
CA LEU A 240 12.72 -5.03 -13.67
C LEU A 240 11.62 -4.93 -14.73
N ASP A 241 11.87 -4.25 -15.85
CA ASP A 241 10.92 -4.13 -16.95
C ASP A 241 10.65 -5.51 -17.58
N PRO A 242 9.39 -6.01 -17.55
CA PRO A 242 9.04 -7.32 -18.11
C PRO A 242 9.27 -7.41 -19.63
N ASN A 243 9.35 -6.28 -20.34
CA ASN A 243 9.59 -6.25 -21.78
C ASN A 243 11.07 -6.44 -22.15
N ASN A 244 11.99 -6.25 -21.20
CA ASN A 244 13.42 -6.39 -21.44
C ASN A 244 13.88 -7.82 -21.19
N LYS A 245 14.56 -8.42 -22.18
CA LYS A 245 15.22 -9.70 -21.98
C LYS A 245 16.36 -9.53 -20.98
N LYS A 246 16.28 -10.26 -19.86
CA LYS A 246 17.35 -10.30 -18.84
C LYS A 246 18.58 -11.00 -19.40
N GLU A 247 19.53 -10.22 -19.91
CA GLU A 247 20.81 -10.77 -20.38
C GLU A 247 21.76 -11.04 -19.21
N GLU A 248 22.40 -12.22 -19.21
CA GLU A 248 23.36 -12.63 -18.16
C GLU A 248 24.50 -11.60 -17.97
N ARG A 249 24.95 -10.96 -19.06
CA ARG A 249 25.98 -9.91 -19.02
C ARG A 249 25.53 -8.69 -18.23
N THR A 250 24.26 -8.29 -18.36
CA THR A 250 23.66 -7.17 -17.64
C THR A 250 23.59 -7.46 -16.15
N LEU A 251 23.20 -8.69 -15.78
CA LEU A 251 23.16 -9.12 -14.38
C LEU A 251 24.54 -9.20 -13.73
N LYS A 252 25.56 -9.69 -14.45
CA LYS A 252 26.96 -9.67 -13.99
C LYS A 252 27.45 -8.24 -13.75
N GLY A 253 27.17 -7.33 -14.67
CA GLY A 253 27.50 -5.91 -14.52
C GLY A 253 26.83 -5.29 -13.31
N ALA A 254 25.52 -5.51 -13.15
CA ALA A 254 24.74 -5.02 -12.02
C ALA A 254 25.27 -5.54 -10.67
N SER A 255 25.58 -6.83 -10.57
CA SER A 255 26.17 -7.43 -9.35
C SER A 255 27.52 -6.80 -8.97
N ILE A 256 28.38 -6.51 -9.95
CA ILE A 256 29.66 -5.83 -9.70
C ILE A 256 29.42 -4.40 -9.19
N ILE A 257 28.51 -3.65 -9.82
CA ILE A 257 28.16 -2.29 -9.39
C ILE A 257 27.59 -2.28 -7.97
N LEU A 258 26.69 -3.20 -7.64
CA LEU A 258 26.16 -3.34 -6.28
C LEU A 258 27.27 -3.58 -5.26
N ASN A 259 28.23 -4.44 -5.56
CA ASN A 259 29.38 -4.69 -4.69
C ASN A 259 30.25 -3.43 -4.50
N ILE A 260 30.43 -2.64 -5.56
CA ILE A 260 31.16 -1.36 -5.49
C ILE A 260 30.41 -0.35 -4.62
N ILE A 261 29.11 -0.15 -4.87
CA ILE A 261 28.24 0.75 -4.07
C ILE A 261 28.28 0.33 -2.60
N THR A 262 28.21 -0.97 -2.31
CA THR A 262 28.28 -1.51 -0.95
C THR A 262 29.61 -1.17 -0.26
N LYS A 263 30.75 -1.32 -0.97
CA LYS A 263 32.08 -0.97 -0.45
C LYS A 263 32.28 0.54 -0.25
N LEU A 264 31.75 1.36 -1.16
CA LEU A 264 31.80 2.82 -1.03
C LEU A 264 30.92 3.28 0.14
N THR A 265 29.71 2.73 0.27
CA THR A 265 28.80 3.01 1.39
C THR A 265 29.46 2.66 2.72
N SER A 266 30.10 1.49 2.85
CA SER A 266 30.77 1.12 4.11
C SER A 266 31.96 2.03 4.43
N SER A 267 32.73 2.41 3.40
CA SER A 267 33.91 3.26 3.55
C SER A 267 33.55 4.69 3.93
N TYR A 268 32.49 5.26 3.33
CA TYR A 268 32.11 6.67 3.47
C TYR A 268 30.83 6.89 4.30
N CYS A 269 30.34 5.88 5.02
CA CYS A 269 29.04 5.87 5.71
C CYS A 269 28.73 7.14 6.53
N LYS A 270 29.71 7.69 7.27
CA LYS A 270 29.52 8.89 8.11
C LYS A 270 29.44 10.22 7.33
N TYR A 271 29.86 10.23 6.07
CA TYR A 271 29.95 11.41 5.21
C TYR A 271 28.85 11.45 4.13
N LEU A 272 27.91 10.49 4.15
CA LEU A 272 26.82 10.44 3.18
C LEU A 272 25.86 11.61 3.42
N SER A 273 25.61 12.39 2.36
CA SER A 273 24.58 13.43 2.36
C SER A 273 23.18 12.81 2.34
N ASN A 274 22.19 13.61 2.72
CA ASN A 274 20.78 13.20 2.65
C ASN A 274 20.38 12.79 1.22
N ASP A 275 20.84 13.51 0.20
CA ASP A 275 20.49 13.23 -1.21
C ASP A 275 21.01 11.86 -1.68
N ILE A 276 22.20 11.45 -1.24
CA ILE A 276 22.71 10.11 -1.52
C ILE A 276 21.91 9.06 -0.77
N LEU A 277 21.60 9.30 0.51
CA LEU A 277 20.77 8.37 1.27
C LEU A 277 19.40 8.18 0.61
N PHE A 278 18.78 9.23 0.08
CA PHE A 278 17.55 9.14 -0.72
C PHE A 278 17.74 8.24 -1.95
N THR A 279 18.84 8.44 -2.69
CA THR A 279 19.16 7.65 -3.88
C THR A 279 19.42 6.18 -3.54
N LEU A 280 20.06 5.91 -2.39
CA LEU A 280 20.33 4.56 -1.88
C LEU A 280 19.06 3.86 -1.38
N VAL A 281 18.12 4.60 -0.78
CA VAL A 281 16.78 4.06 -0.48
C VAL A 281 16.12 3.60 -1.77
N GLU A 282 16.08 4.46 -2.80
CA GLU A 282 15.52 4.10 -4.10
C GLU A 282 16.20 2.87 -4.73
N LEU A 283 17.53 2.73 -4.58
CA LEU A 283 18.25 1.54 -5.02
C LEU A 283 17.79 0.28 -4.27
N LEU A 284 17.68 0.36 -2.94
CA LEU A 284 17.22 -0.76 -2.12
C LEU A 284 15.80 -1.20 -2.48
N LEU A 285 14.90 -0.28 -2.85
CA LEU A 285 13.56 -0.62 -3.32
C LEU A 285 13.61 -1.51 -4.57
N HIS A 286 14.35 -1.06 -5.60
CA HIS A 286 14.50 -1.81 -6.83
C HIS A 286 15.19 -3.16 -6.60
N LEU A 287 16.20 -3.21 -5.72
CA LEU A 287 16.89 -4.43 -5.36
C LEU A 287 15.98 -5.45 -4.67
N HIS A 288 15.20 -5.02 -3.68
CA HIS A 288 14.28 -5.92 -2.97
C HIS A 288 13.14 -6.41 -3.87
N ARG A 289 12.62 -5.53 -4.73
CA ARG A 289 11.69 -5.92 -5.79
C ARG A 289 12.31 -6.95 -6.72
N TYR A 290 13.53 -6.71 -7.20
CA TYR A 290 14.24 -7.65 -8.05
C TYR A 290 14.37 -9.00 -7.37
N THR A 291 14.84 -9.05 -6.11
CA THR A 291 14.98 -10.31 -5.36
C THR A 291 13.69 -11.09 -5.18
N ALA A 292 12.54 -10.42 -5.05
CA ALA A 292 11.25 -11.08 -4.87
C ALA A 292 10.77 -11.78 -6.16
N PHE A 293 11.15 -11.30 -7.34
CA PHE A 293 10.76 -11.85 -8.64
C PHE A 293 11.76 -12.86 -9.24
N LEU A 294 12.72 -13.38 -8.46
CA LEU A 294 13.83 -14.24 -8.96
C LEU A 294 13.54 -15.75 -8.98
N MET A 295 12.35 -16.20 -8.60
CA MET A 295 12.11 -17.60 -8.18
C MET A 295 12.18 -18.69 -9.27
N ASP A 296 12.47 -18.38 -10.55
CA ASP A 296 12.21 -19.31 -11.67
C ASP A 296 13.37 -19.65 -12.65
N SER A 297 14.67 -19.54 -12.32
CA SER A 297 15.70 -20.09 -13.24
C SER A 297 17.05 -20.53 -12.65
N ILE A 298 17.37 -21.82 -12.82
CA ILE A 298 18.51 -22.57 -12.26
C ILE A 298 19.91 -22.00 -12.63
N ALA A 299 20.07 -21.42 -13.82
CA ALA A 299 21.37 -20.86 -14.25
C ALA A 299 21.65 -19.45 -13.70
N VAL A 300 20.63 -18.77 -13.18
CA VAL A 300 20.69 -17.40 -12.67
C VAL A 300 20.87 -17.38 -11.15
N ASP A 301 20.71 -18.53 -10.48
CA ASP A 301 20.72 -18.66 -9.03
C ASP A 301 21.99 -18.15 -8.34
N MET A 302 23.20 -18.42 -8.87
CA MET A 302 24.43 -17.91 -8.24
C MET A 302 24.54 -16.38 -8.32
N LEU A 303 24.18 -15.78 -9.46
CA LEU A 303 24.19 -14.33 -9.63
C LEU A 303 23.08 -13.66 -8.82
N ASN A 304 21.91 -14.29 -8.77
CA ASN A 304 20.78 -13.88 -7.95
C ASN A 304 21.13 -13.91 -6.46
N ASN A 305 21.83 -14.96 -6.00
CA ASN A 305 22.31 -15.07 -4.63
C ASN A 305 23.35 -14.00 -4.31
N ASN A 306 24.23 -13.65 -5.25
CA ASN A 306 25.17 -12.54 -5.07
C ASN A 306 24.45 -11.19 -4.96
N ILE A 307 23.39 -10.97 -5.76
CA ILE A 307 22.59 -9.75 -5.65
C ILE A 307 21.82 -9.72 -4.33
N SER A 308 21.13 -10.80 -3.97
CA SER A 308 20.36 -10.91 -2.71
C SER A 308 21.25 -10.72 -1.47
N SER A 309 22.42 -11.38 -1.44
CA SER A 309 23.40 -11.19 -0.36
C SER A 309 23.95 -9.76 -0.34
N GLY A 310 24.27 -9.18 -1.50
CA GLY A 310 24.71 -7.79 -1.65
C GLY A 310 23.67 -6.79 -1.14
N THR A 311 22.39 -6.98 -1.48
CA THR A 311 21.27 -6.15 -1.03
C THR A 311 21.16 -6.14 0.49
N ASN A 312 21.18 -7.33 1.12
CA ASN A 312 21.14 -7.44 2.58
C ASN A 312 22.37 -6.79 3.24
N LEU A 313 23.55 -6.93 2.63
CA LEU A 313 24.79 -6.33 3.14
C LEU A 313 24.73 -4.80 3.08
N LEU A 314 24.24 -4.24 1.97
CA LEU A 314 24.02 -2.80 1.81
C LEU A 314 23.03 -2.26 2.84
N LEU A 315 21.89 -2.93 3.04
CA LEU A 315 20.90 -2.56 4.05
C LEU A 315 21.51 -2.55 5.46
N ASN A 316 22.25 -3.60 5.82
CA ASN A 316 22.90 -3.70 7.14
C ASN A 316 23.95 -2.62 7.38
N ILE A 317 24.62 -2.12 6.33
CA ILE A 317 25.53 -0.97 6.45
C ILE A 317 24.73 0.32 6.70
N LEU A 318 23.64 0.53 5.96
CA LEU A 318 22.83 1.74 6.05
C LEU A 318 22.06 1.85 7.36
N LEU A 319 21.60 0.73 7.94
CA LEU A 319 20.99 0.72 9.27
C LEU A 319 21.92 1.20 10.39
N LYS A 320 23.25 1.20 10.16
CA LYS A 320 24.24 1.76 11.10
C LYS A 320 24.39 3.29 10.96
N ASN A 321 23.90 3.89 9.88
CA ASN A 321 23.90 5.32 9.69
C ASN A 321 22.76 5.95 10.50
N SER A 322 23.10 6.94 11.33
CA SER A 322 22.18 7.61 12.25
C SER A 322 21.05 8.39 11.57
N ASN A 323 21.21 8.79 10.31
CA ASN A 323 20.21 9.58 9.56
C ASN A 323 19.30 8.69 8.69
N PHE A 324 19.63 7.40 8.54
CA PHE A 324 18.93 6.53 7.59
C PHE A 324 17.45 6.36 7.92
N ASN A 325 17.08 6.24 9.21
CA ASN A 325 15.68 6.14 9.63
C ASN A 325 14.88 7.38 9.17
N GLN A 326 15.39 8.58 9.44
CA GLN A 326 14.73 9.84 9.07
C GLN A 326 14.56 9.97 7.56
N ILE A 327 15.59 9.65 6.77
CA ILE A 327 15.52 9.70 5.31
C ILE A 327 14.54 8.67 4.75
N TYR A 328 14.55 7.44 5.28
CA TYR A 328 13.58 6.41 4.91
C TYR A 328 12.14 6.88 5.17
N PHE A 329 11.88 7.49 6.33
CA PHE A 329 10.55 8.02 6.64
C PHE A 329 10.15 9.21 5.75
N GLN A 330 11.09 10.09 5.39
CA GLN A 330 10.84 11.18 4.44
C GLN A 330 10.57 10.66 3.02
N TYR A 331 11.22 9.57 2.61
CA TYR A 331 11.03 8.95 1.30
C TYR A 331 9.57 8.58 1.04
N ARG A 332 8.85 8.12 2.07
CA ARG A 332 7.41 7.80 2.00
C ARG A 332 6.55 8.95 1.45
N LEU A 333 6.95 10.20 1.66
CA LEU A 333 6.18 11.38 1.26
C LEU A 333 6.29 11.71 -0.24
N LYS A 334 7.17 11.03 -0.99
CA LYS A 334 7.29 11.19 -2.43
C LYS A 334 6.02 10.64 -3.12
N LYS A 335 5.53 11.34 -4.14
CA LYS A 335 4.27 10.99 -4.83
C LYS A 335 4.42 9.72 -5.67
N ASP A 336 5.51 9.61 -6.42
CA ASP A 336 5.76 8.52 -7.38
C ASP A 336 6.68 7.45 -6.76
N VAL A 337 6.22 6.83 -5.67
CA VAL A 337 6.95 5.76 -4.99
C VAL A 337 6.48 4.41 -5.49
N ASP A 338 7.42 3.54 -5.84
CA ASP A 338 7.17 2.10 -6.02
C ASP A 338 6.66 1.49 -4.70
N LYS A 339 5.34 1.36 -4.57
CA LYS A 339 4.67 0.92 -3.34
C LYS A 339 5.03 -0.51 -2.95
N LEU A 340 5.14 -1.40 -3.92
CA LEU A 340 5.55 -2.78 -3.70
C LEU A 340 7.02 -2.85 -3.28
N GLY A 341 7.91 -2.19 -4.03
CA GLY A 341 9.33 -2.10 -3.65
C GLY A 341 9.51 -1.52 -2.24
N PHE A 342 8.69 -0.53 -1.88
CA PHE A 342 8.70 0.09 -0.55
C PHE A 342 8.24 -0.86 0.53
N HIS A 343 7.19 -1.63 0.28
CA HIS A 343 6.76 -2.68 1.21
C HIS A 343 7.83 -3.73 1.44
N LEU A 344 8.44 -4.23 0.36
CA LEU A 344 9.47 -5.28 0.43
C LEU A 344 10.73 -4.79 1.16
N LEU A 345 11.16 -3.55 0.94
CA LEU A 345 12.22 -2.93 1.73
C LEU A 345 11.82 -2.82 3.21
N THR A 346 10.57 -2.43 3.50
CA THR A 346 10.09 -2.32 4.88
C THR A 346 10.10 -3.67 5.60
N LEU A 347 9.71 -4.75 4.92
CA LEU A 347 9.83 -6.12 5.42
C LEU A 347 11.30 -6.50 5.68
N ALA A 348 12.21 -6.13 4.79
CA ALA A 348 13.64 -6.38 4.99
C ALA A 348 14.21 -5.59 6.18
N ILE A 349 13.80 -4.33 6.36
CA ILE A 349 14.15 -3.51 7.52
C ILE A 349 13.63 -4.16 8.81
N LEU A 350 12.36 -4.59 8.84
CA LEU A 350 11.76 -5.30 9.98
C LEU A 350 12.56 -6.55 10.36
N LYS A 351 12.91 -7.36 9.37
CA LYS A 351 13.74 -8.56 9.59
C LYS A 351 15.11 -8.21 10.14
N ALA A 352 15.74 -7.13 9.65
CA ALA A 352 17.05 -6.69 10.10
C ALA A 352 17.02 -6.09 11.52
N ILE A 353 16.01 -5.28 11.86
CA ILE A 353 15.89 -4.69 13.20
C ILE A 353 15.53 -5.74 14.26
N ASN A 354 14.75 -6.77 13.90
CA ASN A 354 14.43 -7.89 14.79
C ASN A 354 15.68 -8.70 15.20
N ALA A 355 16.78 -8.60 14.44
CA ALA A 355 18.05 -9.25 14.77
C ALA A 355 18.92 -8.43 15.74
N ILE A 356 18.50 -7.22 16.13
CA ILE A 356 19.26 -6.27 16.93
C ILE A 356 18.54 -6.05 18.28
N PRO A 357 19.22 -5.72 19.40
CA PRO A 357 18.55 -5.45 20.69
C PRO A 357 17.59 -4.25 20.67
N TYR A 358 16.56 -4.30 21.53
CA TYR A 358 15.48 -3.30 21.65
C TYR A 358 15.98 -1.85 21.75
N ASP A 359 16.99 -1.60 22.59
CA ASP A 359 17.55 -0.26 22.84
C ASP A 359 18.00 0.46 21.56
N LYS A 360 18.34 -0.29 20.51
CA LYS A 360 18.81 0.27 19.24
C LYS A 360 17.68 0.49 18.25
N TYR A 361 16.73 -0.43 18.15
CA TYR A 361 15.65 -0.29 17.16
C TYR A 361 14.40 0.41 17.70
N CYS A 362 14.29 0.68 19.01
CA CYS A 362 13.16 1.42 19.57
C CYS A 362 12.90 2.76 18.86
N LYS A 363 13.95 3.40 18.31
CA LYS A 363 13.83 4.62 17.46
C LYS A 363 12.93 4.44 16.23
N TRP A 364 12.85 3.24 15.67
CA TRP A 364 11.97 2.94 14.53
C TRP A 364 10.49 2.84 14.93
N ILE A 365 10.19 2.75 16.23
CA ILE A 365 8.85 2.54 16.76
C ILE A 365 8.36 3.78 17.54
N LEU A 366 9.23 4.35 18.39
CA LEU A 366 8.89 5.37 19.39
C LEU A 366 8.91 6.81 18.84
N GLU A 367 9.56 7.05 17.72
CA GLU A 367 9.62 8.39 17.11
C GLU A 367 8.25 8.81 16.54
N THR A 368 8.14 10.07 16.08
CA THR A 368 6.89 10.63 15.52
C THR A 368 6.33 9.81 14.36
N GLN A 369 7.18 9.05 13.68
CA GLN A 369 6.83 8.15 12.59
C GLN A 369 7.27 6.74 12.98
N SER A 370 6.33 5.79 12.94
CA SER A 370 6.57 4.40 13.33
C SER A 370 6.61 3.51 12.10
N ILE A 371 7.59 2.60 12.04
CA ILE A 371 7.67 1.60 10.97
C ILE A 371 6.44 0.68 10.96
N LEU A 372 5.84 0.42 12.12
CA LEU A 372 4.60 -0.37 12.22
C LEU A 372 3.44 0.34 11.52
N ASP A 373 3.27 1.64 11.77
CA ASP A 373 2.23 2.44 11.10
C ASP A 373 2.44 2.51 9.59
N ILE A 374 3.70 2.55 9.13
CA ILE A 374 4.02 2.46 7.71
C ILE A 374 3.58 1.13 7.12
N MET A 375 3.83 0.02 7.80
CA MET A 375 3.44 -1.30 7.29
C MET A 375 1.94 -1.38 7.03
N PHE A 376 1.11 -0.95 7.98
CA PHE A 376 -0.33 -0.95 7.79
C PHE A 376 -0.72 -0.03 6.64
N THR A 377 -0.35 1.25 6.72
CA THR A 377 -0.78 2.25 5.73
C THR A 377 -0.29 2.01 4.30
N ASN A 378 0.88 1.39 4.11
CA ASN A 378 1.37 1.05 2.77
C ASN A 378 0.67 -0.19 2.21
N PHE A 379 0.13 -1.07 3.07
CA PHE A 379 -0.51 -2.32 2.67
C PHE A 379 -1.77 -2.09 1.84
N ASP A 380 -2.51 -1.01 2.11
CA ASP A 380 -3.67 -0.62 1.31
C ASP A 380 -3.31 -0.27 -0.15
N CYS A 381 -2.07 0.11 -0.42
CA CYS A 381 -1.59 0.38 -1.78
C CYS A 381 -1.23 -0.88 -2.57
N LEU A 382 -1.31 -2.08 -1.98
CA LEU A 382 -0.86 -3.35 -2.56
C LEU A 382 -2.03 -4.26 -2.95
N GLN A 383 -3.20 -3.69 -3.20
CA GLN A 383 -4.41 -4.46 -3.51
C GLN A 383 -4.22 -5.37 -4.72
N GLU A 384 -3.47 -4.93 -5.74
CA GLU A 384 -3.13 -5.74 -6.90
C GLU A 384 -2.38 -7.02 -6.51
N GLU A 385 -1.27 -6.89 -5.78
CA GLU A 385 -0.44 -8.02 -5.38
C GLU A 385 -1.15 -8.95 -4.39
N LEU A 386 -1.94 -8.39 -3.47
CA LEU A 386 -2.68 -9.15 -2.46
C LEU A 386 -3.83 -9.96 -3.06
N CYS A 387 -4.58 -9.40 -4.02
CA CYS A 387 -5.67 -10.12 -4.67
C CYS A 387 -5.18 -11.18 -5.66
N ILE A 388 -4.05 -10.94 -6.34
CA ILE A 388 -3.51 -11.87 -7.33
C ILE A 388 -2.79 -13.05 -6.64
N GLY A 389 -2.09 -12.81 -5.51
CA GLY A 389 -1.47 -13.86 -4.70
C GLY A 389 -0.30 -14.61 -5.36
N GLU A 390 0.17 -14.17 -6.53
CA GLU A 390 1.28 -14.80 -7.27
C GLU A 390 2.65 -14.52 -6.64
N LEU A 391 2.80 -13.43 -5.87
CA LEU A 391 4.06 -13.09 -5.25
C LEU A 391 4.35 -14.01 -4.06
N GLN A 392 5.30 -14.91 -4.27
CA GLN A 392 5.75 -15.87 -3.28
C GLN A 392 7.12 -15.43 -2.73
N LEU A 393 7.19 -15.22 -1.42
CA LEU A 393 8.38 -14.79 -0.72
C LEU A 393 9.08 -15.98 -0.05
N SER A 394 10.40 -15.96 0.00
CA SER A 394 11.18 -16.98 0.71
C SER A 394 11.02 -16.82 2.22
N GLY A 395 10.17 -17.66 2.81
CA GLY A 395 9.97 -17.73 4.25
C GLY A 395 11.01 -18.63 4.91
N ASN A 396 11.98 -18.05 5.63
CA ASN A 396 12.79 -18.81 6.61
C ASN A 396 12.06 -18.86 7.96
N TYR A 397 10.79 -19.25 7.97
CA TYR A 397 10.02 -19.36 9.20
C TYR A 397 10.03 -20.82 9.67
N ASN A 398 10.81 -21.09 10.71
CA ASN A 398 10.99 -22.41 11.32
C ASN A 398 9.78 -22.80 12.19
N PHE A 399 8.60 -22.91 11.58
CA PHE A 399 7.47 -23.60 12.19
C PHE A 399 7.21 -24.83 11.32
N GLU A 400 7.88 -25.94 11.66
CA GLU A 400 7.75 -27.28 11.06
C GLU A 400 8.38 -27.46 9.65
N GLU A 401 9.60 -28.05 9.62
CA GLU A 401 10.36 -28.77 8.57
C GLU A 401 10.12 -28.61 7.03
N LYS A 402 9.30 -27.67 6.55
CA LYS A 402 9.24 -27.26 5.14
C LYS A 402 9.13 -25.75 5.07
N ALA A 403 10.26 -25.08 4.90
CA ALA A 403 10.32 -23.67 4.50
C ALA A 403 9.75 -23.53 3.08
N GLY A 404 8.42 -23.44 3.00
CA GLY A 404 7.69 -23.20 1.77
C GLY A 404 7.66 -21.71 1.43
N PRO A 405 7.39 -21.37 0.15
CA PRO A 405 7.04 -20.01 -0.21
C PRO A 405 5.80 -19.57 0.59
N ILE A 406 5.83 -18.34 1.10
CA ILE A 406 4.69 -17.71 1.76
C ILE A 406 4.20 -16.52 0.93
N ASP A 407 2.90 -16.27 0.95
CA ASP A 407 2.34 -15.10 0.29
C ASP A 407 2.74 -13.78 1.00
N LEU A 408 2.48 -12.67 0.32
CA LEU A 408 2.78 -11.33 0.82
C LEU A 408 2.05 -11.00 2.14
N TYR A 409 0.84 -11.50 2.32
CA TYR A 409 0.01 -11.24 3.50
C TYR A 409 0.60 -11.92 4.73
N ALA A 410 0.84 -13.23 4.65
CA ALA A 410 1.45 -14.02 5.69
C ALA A 410 2.85 -13.51 6.04
N ALA A 411 3.68 -13.19 5.04
CA ALA A 411 5.01 -12.61 5.26
C ALA A 411 4.94 -11.31 6.06
N THR A 412 3.96 -10.47 5.77
CA THR A 412 3.73 -9.20 6.44
C THR A 412 3.25 -9.41 7.87
N LEU A 413 2.22 -10.22 8.06
CA LEU A 413 1.64 -10.55 9.37
C LEU A 413 2.71 -11.12 10.32
N VAL A 414 3.46 -12.12 9.85
CA VAL A 414 4.50 -12.78 10.67
C VAL A 414 5.62 -11.80 11.03
N SER A 415 6.04 -10.94 10.09
CA SER A 415 7.09 -9.95 10.36
C SER A 415 6.68 -8.94 11.43
N ILE A 416 5.42 -8.47 11.37
CA ILE A 416 4.86 -7.55 12.38
C ILE A 416 4.75 -8.25 13.74
N CYS A 417 4.19 -9.46 13.79
CA CYS A 417 4.06 -10.22 15.03
C CYS A 417 5.41 -10.49 15.69
N ASN A 418 6.43 -10.85 14.92
CA ASN A 418 7.80 -11.05 15.43
C ASN A 418 8.38 -9.77 16.05
N LEU A 419 8.15 -8.61 15.41
CA LEU A 419 8.57 -7.34 15.98
C LEU A 419 7.83 -7.07 17.30
N ILE A 420 6.51 -7.27 17.34
CA ILE A 420 5.71 -6.96 18.54
C ILE A 420 6.12 -7.79 19.75
N ILE A 421 6.44 -9.08 19.56
CA ILE A 421 6.90 -9.97 20.63
C ILE A 421 8.19 -9.45 21.30
N SER A 422 9.01 -8.70 20.56
CA SER A 422 10.28 -8.16 21.05
C SER A 422 10.14 -6.83 21.82
N ILE A 423 8.93 -6.23 21.86
CA ILE A 423 8.70 -4.92 22.49
C ILE A 423 8.45 -5.07 24.01
N PRO A 424 9.17 -4.35 24.87
CA PRO A 424 8.95 -4.33 26.32
C PRO A 424 7.56 -3.80 26.71
N CYS A 425 7.05 -4.26 27.86
CA CYS A 425 5.72 -3.93 28.35
C CYS A 425 5.49 -2.42 28.52
N GLU A 426 6.52 -1.65 28.89
CA GLU A 426 6.42 -0.20 29.10
C GLU A 426 6.01 0.54 27.83
N ASN A 427 6.42 0.04 26.67
CA ASN A 427 6.20 0.67 25.37
C ASN A 427 5.09 -0.01 24.56
N PHE A 428 4.44 -1.05 25.12
CA PHE A 428 3.40 -1.80 24.42
C PHE A 428 2.16 -0.97 24.10
N HIS A 429 1.85 0.05 24.92
CA HIS A 429 0.75 0.98 24.69
C HIS A 429 0.82 1.71 23.32
N ILE A 430 2.02 1.84 22.75
CA ILE A 430 2.23 2.43 21.42
C ILE A 430 1.73 1.49 20.34
N VAL A 431 1.98 0.19 20.49
CA VAL A 431 1.47 -0.85 19.59
C VAL A 431 -0.05 -0.84 19.61
N GLU A 432 -0.66 -0.83 20.80
CA GLU A 432 -2.12 -0.79 20.95
C GLU A 432 -2.74 0.44 20.26
N LYS A 433 -2.10 1.60 20.39
CA LYS A 433 -2.53 2.84 19.72
C LYS A 433 -2.44 2.74 18.20
N ILE A 434 -1.36 2.16 17.66
CA ILE A 434 -1.16 1.97 16.21
C ILE A 434 -2.18 0.95 15.68
N LEU A 435 -2.40 -0.15 16.40
CA LEU A 435 -3.40 -1.15 16.01
C LEU A 435 -4.79 -0.55 16.01
N LEU A 436 -5.17 0.21 17.04
CA LEU A 436 -6.47 0.87 17.09
C LEU A 436 -6.65 1.88 15.95
N LYS A 437 -5.62 2.69 15.68
CA LYS A 437 -5.63 3.64 14.56
C LYS A 437 -5.88 2.94 13.24
N ASN A 438 -5.17 1.84 12.96
CA ASN A 438 -5.26 1.13 11.68
C ASN A 438 -6.49 0.21 11.62
N LEU A 439 -7.02 -0.27 12.75
CA LEU A 439 -8.29 -1.00 12.83
C LEU A 439 -9.47 -0.10 12.46
N LEU A 440 -9.40 1.18 12.82
CA LEU A 440 -10.47 2.16 12.62
C LEU A 440 -10.20 3.13 11.46
N CYS A 441 -9.28 2.80 10.55
CA CYS A 441 -8.86 3.70 9.48
C CYS A 441 -9.84 3.78 8.29
N GLY A 442 -10.80 2.86 8.21
CA GLY A 442 -11.78 2.77 7.12
C GLY A 442 -11.27 2.07 5.86
N PHE A 443 -9.97 1.73 5.78
CA PHE A 443 -9.41 0.94 4.69
C PHE A 443 -9.41 -0.57 5.01
N PHE A 444 -9.77 -1.39 4.04
CA PHE A 444 -9.97 -2.83 4.23
C PHE A 444 -8.70 -3.57 4.66
N TRP A 445 -7.61 -3.43 3.91
CA TRP A 445 -6.40 -4.21 4.14
C TRP A 445 -5.70 -3.83 5.45
N SER A 446 -5.57 -2.53 5.75
CA SER A 446 -5.07 -2.05 7.04
C SER A 446 -5.92 -2.54 8.21
N SER A 447 -7.25 -2.47 8.10
CA SER A 447 -8.15 -2.87 9.19
C SER A 447 -8.09 -4.38 9.42
N LEU A 448 -8.08 -5.18 8.35
CA LEU A 448 -7.98 -6.64 8.42
C LEU A 448 -6.64 -7.08 9.01
N LEU A 449 -5.53 -6.53 8.50
CA LEU A 449 -4.19 -6.84 8.99
C LEU A 449 -4.03 -6.44 10.46
N SER A 450 -4.55 -5.27 10.86
CA SER A 450 -4.54 -4.83 12.26
C SER A 450 -5.34 -5.77 13.16
N SER A 451 -6.53 -6.19 12.72
CA SER A 451 -7.34 -7.18 13.40
C SER A 451 -6.59 -8.51 13.58
N ASP A 452 -5.92 -9.01 12.53
CA ASP A 452 -5.18 -10.27 12.61
C ASP A 452 -3.95 -10.20 13.51
N VAL A 453 -3.20 -9.09 13.45
CA VAL A 453 -2.08 -8.85 14.38
C VAL A 453 -2.59 -8.81 15.82
N TRP A 454 -3.69 -8.11 16.08
CA TRP A 454 -4.28 -8.01 17.42
C TRP A 454 -4.79 -9.36 17.91
N TYR A 455 -5.37 -10.17 17.03
CA TYR A 455 -5.74 -11.55 17.35
C TYR A 455 -4.52 -12.42 17.68
N CYS A 456 -3.41 -12.30 16.94
CA CYS A 456 -2.16 -12.97 17.26
C CYS A 456 -1.64 -12.59 18.66
N ILE A 457 -1.68 -11.30 19.01
CA ILE A 457 -1.35 -10.83 20.37
C ILE A 457 -2.24 -11.53 21.39
N GLY A 458 -3.57 -11.56 21.18
CA GLY A 458 -4.49 -12.24 22.08
C GLY A 458 -4.18 -13.73 22.25
N ARG A 459 -3.74 -14.40 21.19
CA ARG A 459 -3.40 -15.84 21.20
C ARG A 459 -2.11 -16.17 21.96
N TYR A 460 -1.10 -15.30 21.86
CA TYR A 460 0.22 -15.54 22.47
C TYR A 460 0.45 -14.80 23.80
N SER A 461 -0.51 -13.99 24.24
CA SER A 461 -0.45 -13.25 25.51
C SER A 461 -1.17 -13.95 26.65
N SER A 462 -1.16 -13.33 27.84
CA SER A 462 -1.91 -13.84 28.99
C SER A 462 -3.43 -13.70 28.80
N PRO A 463 -4.24 -14.62 29.37
CA PRO A 463 -5.69 -14.48 29.35
C PRO A 463 -6.20 -13.14 29.92
N HIS A 464 -5.49 -12.58 30.91
CA HIS A 464 -5.82 -11.28 31.50
C HIS A 464 -5.63 -10.11 30.52
N LEU A 465 -4.56 -10.14 29.70
CA LEU A 465 -4.36 -9.11 28.66
C LEU A 465 -5.45 -9.20 27.60
N CYS A 466 -5.73 -10.43 27.12
CA CYS A 466 -6.81 -10.66 26.16
C CYS A 466 -8.18 -10.19 26.71
N SER A 467 -8.47 -10.51 27.98
CA SER A 467 -9.68 -10.06 28.69
C SER A 467 -9.77 -8.54 28.75
N SER A 468 -8.65 -7.86 29.04
CA SER A 468 -8.57 -6.40 29.04
C SER A 468 -8.80 -5.79 27.66
N HIS A 469 -8.25 -6.39 26.60
CA HIS A 469 -8.48 -5.96 25.21
C HIS A 469 -9.94 -6.13 24.80
N VAL A 470 -10.58 -7.26 25.13
CA VAL A 470 -12.00 -7.48 24.86
C VAL A 470 -12.85 -6.39 25.55
N LYS A 471 -12.58 -6.10 26.83
CA LYS A 471 -13.29 -5.04 27.58
C LYS A 471 -13.13 -3.67 26.92
N TYR A 472 -11.90 -3.28 26.60
CA TYR A 472 -11.60 -2.00 25.98
C TYR A 472 -12.25 -1.85 24.59
N LEU A 473 -12.14 -2.86 23.74
CA LEU A 473 -12.73 -2.88 22.41
C LEU A 473 -14.26 -2.90 22.45
N MET A 474 -14.87 -3.53 23.47
CA MET A 474 -16.31 -3.48 23.69
C MET A 474 -16.81 -2.07 24.01
N HIS A 475 -16.09 -1.29 24.82
CA HIS A 475 -16.43 0.11 25.05
C HIS A 475 -16.34 0.94 23.78
N ILE A 476 -15.31 0.71 22.94
CA ILE A 476 -15.19 1.37 21.64
C ILE A 476 -16.36 0.99 20.72
N TYR A 477 -16.70 -0.30 20.66
CA TYR A 477 -17.85 -0.78 19.89
C TYR A 477 -19.15 -0.11 20.35
N ALA A 478 -19.34 0.06 21.66
CA ALA A 478 -20.52 0.72 22.21
C ALA A 478 -20.62 2.20 21.79
N VAL A 479 -19.50 2.92 21.76
CA VAL A 479 -19.44 4.31 21.25
C VAL A 479 -19.74 4.38 19.75
N LEU A 480 -19.36 3.35 18.98
CA LEU A 480 -19.55 3.28 17.53
C LEU A 480 -20.87 2.58 17.12
N ALA A 481 -21.77 2.29 18.06
CA ALA A 481 -22.98 1.50 17.81
C ALA A 481 -23.89 2.07 16.71
N GLU A 482 -23.93 3.39 16.55
CA GLU A 482 -24.71 4.07 15.50
C GLU A 482 -24.16 3.84 14.09
N ARG A 483 -22.87 3.47 13.97
CA ARG A 483 -22.17 3.19 12.71
C ARG A 483 -22.06 1.68 12.43
N ARG A 484 -23.04 0.89 12.89
CA ARG A 484 -23.03 -0.59 12.85
C ARG A 484 -22.70 -1.23 11.49
N ASN A 485 -22.94 -0.53 10.38
CA ASN A 485 -22.71 -1.02 9.02
C ASN A 485 -21.39 -0.51 8.40
N ALA A 486 -20.63 0.33 9.11
CA ALA A 486 -19.33 0.81 8.64
C ALA A 486 -18.28 -0.32 8.71
N LEU A 487 -17.35 -0.34 7.75
CA LEU A 487 -16.36 -1.40 7.62
C LEU A 487 -15.55 -1.59 8.90
N GLU A 488 -15.09 -0.49 9.49
CA GLU A 488 -14.31 -0.49 10.73
C GLU A 488 -15.06 -1.11 11.91
N VAL A 489 -16.39 -0.92 11.99
CA VAL A 489 -17.22 -1.48 13.06
C VAL A 489 -17.47 -2.97 12.84
N CYS A 490 -17.63 -3.39 11.58
CA CYS A 490 -17.73 -4.80 11.22
C CYS A 490 -16.44 -5.57 11.55
N VAL A 491 -15.28 -5.02 11.20
CA VAL A 491 -13.97 -5.62 11.52
C VAL A 491 -13.75 -5.64 13.03
N LEU A 492 -14.06 -4.55 13.74
CA LEU A 492 -13.99 -4.48 15.20
C LEU A 492 -14.88 -5.56 15.86
N LYS A 493 -16.13 -5.70 15.41
CA LYS A 493 -17.05 -6.73 15.91
C LYS A 493 -16.47 -8.13 15.74
N ASN A 494 -15.90 -8.42 14.58
CA ASN A 494 -15.27 -9.71 14.28
C ASN A 494 -14.02 -9.95 15.15
N LEU A 495 -13.19 -8.92 15.36
CA LEU A 495 -12.03 -9.01 16.24
C LEU A 495 -12.43 -9.34 17.68
N ILE A 496 -13.42 -8.62 18.24
CA ILE A 496 -13.92 -8.85 19.59
C ILE A 496 -14.41 -10.30 19.73
N SER A 497 -15.18 -10.78 18.76
CA SER A 497 -15.68 -12.16 18.74
C SER A 497 -14.53 -13.18 18.77
N ARG A 498 -13.53 -12.99 17.92
CA ARG A 498 -12.34 -13.85 17.84
C ARG A 498 -11.48 -13.80 19.11
N LEU A 499 -11.29 -12.63 19.73
CA LEU A 499 -10.57 -12.52 20.99
C LEU A 499 -11.34 -13.20 22.13
N TYR A 500 -12.66 -13.04 22.16
CA TYR A 500 -13.51 -13.67 23.17
C TYR A 500 -13.48 -15.21 23.08
N THR A 501 -13.32 -15.81 21.90
CA THR A 501 -13.17 -17.29 21.77
C THR A 501 -11.87 -17.81 22.37
N LEU A 502 -10.82 -17.00 22.46
CA LEU A 502 -9.54 -17.38 23.07
C LEU A 502 -9.59 -17.40 24.60
N LEU A 503 -10.56 -16.72 25.22
CA LEU A 503 -10.66 -16.65 26.68
C LEU A 503 -11.09 -17.99 27.28
N PRO A 504 -10.54 -18.38 28.44
CA PRO A 504 -11.07 -19.50 29.21
C PRO A 504 -12.44 -19.15 29.81
N GLU A 505 -13.25 -20.17 30.12
CA GLU A 505 -14.65 -20.00 30.54
C GLU A 505 -14.85 -19.13 31.79
N ASN A 506 -13.90 -19.15 32.71
CA ASN A 506 -13.91 -18.28 33.90
C ASN A 506 -13.74 -16.79 33.54
N GLU A 507 -12.79 -16.47 32.65
CA GLU A 507 -12.55 -15.09 32.19
C GLU A 507 -13.71 -14.57 31.35
N LYS A 508 -14.29 -15.41 30.49
CA LYS A 508 -15.50 -15.11 29.71
C LYS A 508 -16.64 -14.61 30.61
N HIS A 509 -16.85 -15.27 31.75
CA HIS A 509 -17.87 -14.85 32.71
C HIS A 509 -17.51 -13.52 33.39
N SER A 510 -16.24 -13.33 33.78
CA SER A 510 -15.76 -12.09 34.42
C SER A 510 -15.96 -10.87 33.53
N VAL A 511 -15.64 -10.99 32.23
CA VAL A 511 -15.82 -9.91 31.25
C VAL A 511 -17.26 -9.39 31.25
N VAL A 512 -18.26 -10.27 31.30
CA VAL A 512 -19.68 -9.87 31.26
C VAL A 512 -20.15 -9.22 32.57
N ILE A 513 -19.62 -9.68 33.70
CA ILE A 513 -19.92 -9.09 35.01
C ILE A 513 -19.35 -7.68 35.08
N GLU A 514 -18.08 -7.51 34.72
CA GLU A 514 -17.35 -6.24 34.84
C GLU A 514 -17.86 -5.17 33.88
N LEU A 515 -18.28 -5.54 32.66
CA LEU A 515 -18.91 -4.63 31.69
C LEU A 515 -20.41 -4.42 31.99
N GLY A 516 -20.78 -4.33 33.27
CA GLY A 516 -22.17 -4.17 33.72
C GLY A 516 -22.84 -2.88 33.26
N ASP A 517 -22.05 -1.88 32.90
CA ASP A 517 -22.44 -0.56 32.42
C ASP A 517 -22.77 -0.52 30.92
N ILE A 518 -22.28 -1.49 30.13
CA ILE A 518 -22.59 -1.56 28.69
C ILE A 518 -24.04 -1.98 28.50
N ASP A 519 -24.75 -1.20 27.68
CA ASP A 519 -26.13 -1.48 27.29
C ASP A 519 -26.29 -2.92 26.80
N ALA A 520 -27.26 -3.64 27.39
CA ALA A 520 -27.48 -5.05 27.14
C ALA A 520 -27.81 -5.37 25.66
N CYS A 521 -28.22 -4.39 24.85
CA CYS A 521 -28.46 -4.57 23.42
C CYS A 521 -27.18 -4.56 22.56
N LEU A 522 -26.04 -4.14 23.11
CA LEU A 522 -24.76 -4.00 22.40
C LEU A 522 -23.86 -5.23 22.49
N TRP A 523 -24.35 -6.32 23.09
CA TRP A 523 -23.63 -7.59 23.26
C TRP A 523 -23.63 -8.48 22.00
N SER A 524 -24.04 -7.93 20.85
CA SER A 524 -24.10 -8.64 19.58
C SER A 524 -22.78 -9.24 19.06
N PRO A 525 -21.57 -8.71 19.38
CA PRO A 525 -20.32 -9.24 18.83
C PRO A 525 -20.05 -10.72 19.11
N PHE A 526 -20.44 -11.25 20.28
CA PHE A 526 -20.22 -12.66 20.64
C PHE A 526 -21.44 -13.32 21.27
N SER A 527 -22.65 -12.85 20.97
CA SER A 527 -23.90 -13.40 21.52
C SER A 527 -24.04 -14.91 21.31
N ARG A 528 -23.60 -15.42 20.14
CA ARG A 528 -23.58 -16.86 19.81
C ARG A 528 -22.58 -17.67 20.64
N LEU A 529 -21.53 -17.03 21.15
CA LEU A 529 -20.42 -17.65 21.88
C LEU A 529 -20.61 -17.61 23.41
N LEU A 530 -21.64 -16.91 23.90
CA LEU A 530 -21.91 -16.79 25.32
C LEU A 530 -22.37 -18.12 25.92
N PRO A 531 -21.72 -18.59 27.01
CA PRO A 531 -22.22 -19.70 27.81
C PRO A 531 -23.62 -19.41 28.35
N TYR A 532 -24.44 -20.45 28.54
CA TYR A 532 -25.82 -20.32 29.01
C TYR A 532 -25.94 -19.46 30.28
N LYS A 533 -25.09 -19.72 31.29
CA LYS A 533 -25.08 -18.96 32.55
C LYS A 533 -24.84 -17.47 32.34
N THR A 534 -23.91 -17.12 31.45
CA THR A 534 -23.55 -15.74 31.15
C THR A 534 -24.64 -15.04 30.31
N ARG A 535 -25.30 -15.79 29.42
CA ARG A 535 -26.46 -15.32 28.66
C ARG A 535 -27.60 -14.91 29.59
N MET A 536 -27.89 -15.71 30.62
CA MET A 536 -28.94 -15.41 31.61
C MET A 536 -28.73 -14.07 32.33
N ILE A 537 -27.48 -13.71 32.65
CA ILE A 537 -27.17 -12.40 33.27
C ILE A 537 -27.56 -11.24 32.34
N ILE A 538 -27.28 -11.36 31.05
CA ILE A 538 -27.66 -10.34 30.06
C ILE A 538 -29.18 -10.31 29.88
N CYS A 539 -29.85 -11.46 29.91
CA CYS A 539 -31.31 -11.54 29.89
C CYS A 539 -31.94 -10.81 31.09
N GLU A 540 -31.41 -11.03 32.30
CA GLU A 540 -31.89 -10.35 33.51
C GLU A 540 -31.74 -8.82 33.37
N ARG A 541 -30.63 -8.34 32.81
CA ARG A 541 -30.43 -6.91 32.50
C ARG A 541 -31.42 -6.39 31.44
N LEU A 542 -31.87 -7.25 30.52
CA LEU A 542 -32.87 -6.91 29.50
C LEU A 542 -34.32 -7.01 29.99
N ALA A 543 -34.59 -7.72 31.08
CA ALA A 543 -35.94 -8.09 31.52
C ALA A 543 -36.90 -6.89 31.68
N VAL A 544 -36.41 -5.75 32.18
CA VAL A 544 -37.20 -4.52 32.33
C VAL A 544 -37.62 -3.92 30.97
N SER A 545 -36.77 -4.05 29.96
CA SER A 545 -37.04 -3.59 28.60
C SER A 545 -37.90 -4.58 27.81
N VAL A 546 -37.73 -5.88 28.06
CA VAL A 546 -38.49 -6.98 27.43
C VAL A 546 -39.96 -6.95 27.86
N THR A 547 -40.24 -6.79 29.16
CA THR A 547 -41.60 -6.73 29.71
C THR A 547 -42.45 -5.57 29.14
N ASN A 548 -41.81 -4.57 28.52
CA ASN A 548 -42.48 -3.44 27.89
C ASN A 548 -42.50 -3.51 26.36
N ILE A 549 -41.95 -4.56 25.72
CA ILE A 549 -41.77 -4.58 24.26
C ILE A 549 -43.10 -4.52 23.49
N SER A 550 -44.16 -5.16 24.02
CA SER A 550 -45.50 -5.09 23.45
C SER A 550 -46.04 -3.65 23.47
N ASN A 551 -45.87 -2.94 24.59
CA ASN A 551 -46.24 -1.54 24.72
C ASN A 551 -45.42 -0.64 23.77
N VAL A 552 -44.12 -0.90 23.60
CA VAL A 552 -43.26 -0.13 22.68
C VAL A 552 -43.71 -0.34 21.23
N VAL A 553 -44.06 -1.57 20.83
CA VAL A 553 -44.59 -1.86 19.49
C VAL A 553 -45.97 -1.25 19.28
N ASP A 554 -46.88 -1.36 20.25
CA ASP A 554 -48.20 -0.75 20.14
C ASP A 554 -48.11 0.79 20.10
N ASN A 555 -47.23 1.40 20.89
CA ASN A 555 -46.94 2.84 20.83
C ASN A 555 -46.32 3.25 19.50
N PHE A 556 -45.44 2.42 18.92
CA PHE A 556 -44.87 2.68 17.59
C PHE A 556 -45.93 2.63 16.49
N LEU A 557 -46.81 1.63 16.53
CA LEU A 557 -47.89 1.45 15.55
C LEU A 557 -48.97 2.54 15.68
N GLN A 558 -49.23 3.04 16.89
CA GLN A 558 -50.16 4.15 17.13
C GLN A 558 -49.55 5.53 16.86
N GLN A 559 -48.28 5.74 17.25
CA GLN A 559 -47.53 6.99 17.14
C GLN A 559 -46.09 6.75 16.69
N PRO A 560 -45.85 6.62 15.37
CA PRO A 560 -44.51 6.41 14.84
C PRO A 560 -43.65 7.66 15.09
N SER A 561 -42.56 7.49 15.84
CA SER A 561 -41.57 8.53 16.11
C SER A 561 -40.16 7.98 15.91
N ALA A 562 -39.18 8.86 15.63
CA ALA A 562 -37.78 8.46 15.54
C ALA A 562 -37.29 7.76 16.83
N ARG A 563 -37.74 8.23 17.99
CA ARG A 563 -37.42 7.62 19.30
C ARG A 563 -37.93 6.18 19.40
N HIS A 564 -39.20 5.95 19.09
CA HIS A 564 -39.79 4.60 19.10
C HIS A 564 -39.12 3.68 18.08
N TRP A 565 -38.79 4.20 16.90
CA TRP A 565 -38.06 3.47 15.87
C TRP A 565 -36.68 3.02 16.34
N PHE A 566 -35.85 3.93 16.86
CA PHE A 566 -34.52 3.59 17.36
C PHE A 566 -34.57 2.61 18.54
N GLN A 567 -35.56 2.75 19.43
CA GLN A 567 -35.79 1.81 20.52
C GLN A 567 -36.10 0.40 20.00
N LEU A 568 -37.00 0.25 19.01
CA LEU A 568 -37.32 -1.04 18.40
C LEU A 568 -36.13 -1.66 17.67
N MET A 569 -35.43 -0.86 16.86
CA MET A 569 -34.24 -1.28 16.11
C MET A 569 -33.13 -1.83 17.00
N LYS A 570 -33.08 -1.40 18.27
CA LYS A 570 -32.11 -1.85 19.27
C LYS A 570 -32.61 -3.03 20.08
N LEU A 571 -33.87 -2.99 20.54
CA LEU A 571 -34.44 -3.99 21.43
C LEU A 571 -34.74 -5.31 20.72
N ILE A 572 -35.38 -5.28 19.54
CA ILE A 572 -35.85 -6.49 18.86
C ILE A 572 -34.71 -7.51 18.61
N PRO A 573 -33.55 -7.12 18.03
CA PRO A 573 -32.45 -8.05 17.83
C PRO A 573 -31.80 -8.56 19.13
N ALA A 574 -31.87 -7.77 20.21
CA ALA A 574 -31.28 -8.13 21.49
C ALA A 574 -32.14 -9.16 22.24
N VAL A 575 -33.46 -8.96 22.26
CA VAL A 575 -34.39 -9.88 22.93
C VAL A 575 -34.29 -11.29 22.34
N SER A 576 -34.26 -11.42 21.00
CA SER A 576 -34.16 -12.74 20.36
C SER A 576 -32.85 -13.47 20.65
N LYS A 577 -31.72 -12.74 20.70
CA LYS A 577 -30.38 -13.31 20.84
C LYS A 577 -30.08 -13.79 22.25
N PHE A 578 -30.62 -13.13 23.26
CA PHE A 578 -30.31 -13.45 24.66
C PHE A 578 -31.46 -14.21 25.32
N CYS A 579 -32.71 -13.80 25.11
CA CYS A 579 -33.84 -14.34 25.83
C CYS A 579 -34.39 -15.61 25.15
N ASN A 580 -34.32 -16.75 25.83
CA ASN A 580 -35.01 -17.99 25.43
C ASN A 580 -36.50 -17.91 25.79
N ILE A 581 -37.17 -16.85 25.36
CA ILE A 581 -38.57 -16.61 25.70
C ILE A 581 -39.42 -17.21 24.59
N THR A 582 -39.92 -18.42 24.84
CA THR A 582 -41.04 -19.06 24.14
C THR A 582 -42.39 -18.49 24.60
N GLU A 583 -42.45 -17.22 25.00
CA GLU A 583 -43.72 -16.59 25.35
C GLU A 583 -44.49 -16.27 24.07
N LYS A 584 -45.72 -16.76 24.03
CA LYS A 584 -46.73 -16.44 23.02
C LYS A 584 -46.81 -14.93 22.71
N GLU A 585 -46.55 -14.09 23.71
CA GLU A 585 -46.50 -12.64 23.59
C GLU A 585 -45.42 -12.15 22.60
N MET A 586 -44.22 -12.75 22.58
CA MET A 586 -43.16 -12.39 21.62
C MET A 586 -43.50 -12.80 20.19
N ILE A 587 -44.16 -13.95 20.01
CA ILE A 587 -44.66 -14.40 18.70
C ILE A 587 -45.70 -13.43 18.18
N ASP A 588 -46.62 -12.98 19.04
CA ASP A 588 -47.64 -12.00 18.69
C ASP A 588 -47.02 -10.64 18.31
N VAL A 589 -46.02 -10.18 19.08
CA VAL A 589 -45.27 -8.94 18.80
C VAL A 589 -44.53 -9.02 17.46
N ILE A 590 -43.77 -10.08 17.22
CA ILE A 590 -43.02 -10.28 15.97
C ILE A 590 -43.98 -10.44 14.78
N SER A 591 -45.11 -11.14 14.97
CA SER A 591 -46.14 -11.29 13.94
C SER A 591 -46.79 -9.95 13.59
N LYS A 592 -47.09 -9.09 14.58
CA LYS A 592 -47.57 -7.71 14.34
C LYS A 592 -46.58 -6.91 13.48
N LEU A 593 -45.28 -7.01 13.77
CA LEU A 593 -44.23 -6.32 13.02
C LEU A 593 -44.07 -6.86 11.59
N TRP A 594 -44.13 -8.18 11.40
CA TRP A 594 -44.10 -8.79 10.07
C TRP A 594 -45.33 -8.42 9.23
N ASN A 595 -46.51 -8.35 9.84
CA ASN A 595 -47.73 -7.86 9.18
C ASN A 595 -47.58 -6.40 8.77
N PHE A 596 -47.00 -5.55 9.63
CA PHE A 596 -46.71 -4.15 9.29
C PHE A 596 -45.77 -4.04 8.09
N ILE A 597 -44.66 -4.79 8.08
CA ILE A 597 -43.71 -4.80 6.95
C ILE A 597 -44.40 -5.24 5.66
N THR A 598 -45.15 -6.34 5.72
CA THR A 598 -45.80 -6.94 4.55
C THR A 598 -46.82 -6.00 3.91
N ASN A 599 -47.57 -5.25 4.73
CA ASN A 599 -48.59 -4.33 4.24
C ASN A 599 -48.02 -3.08 3.56
N ILE A 600 -46.75 -2.75 3.80
CA ILE A 600 -46.15 -1.48 3.36
C ILE A 600 -45.13 -1.69 2.24
N ILE A 601 -44.42 -2.82 2.24
CA ILE A 601 -43.24 -3.00 1.38
C ILE A 601 -43.53 -2.94 -0.12
N GLU A 602 -44.67 -3.44 -0.56
CA GLU A 602 -45.06 -3.44 -1.97
C GLU A 602 -45.31 -2.02 -2.51
N GLY A 603 -45.88 -1.15 -1.68
CA GLY A 603 -46.25 0.23 -2.04
C GLY A 603 -45.20 1.29 -1.69
N CYS A 604 -44.06 0.88 -1.12
CA CYS A 604 -43.05 1.80 -0.61
C CYS A 604 -42.19 2.43 -1.72
N ASP A 605 -42.04 3.76 -1.70
CA ASP A 605 -41.06 4.45 -2.54
C ASP A 605 -39.62 4.04 -2.15
N TYR A 606 -38.69 4.12 -3.11
CA TYR A 606 -37.31 3.62 -3.00
C TYR A 606 -36.58 4.12 -1.75
N ARG A 607 -36.78 5.39 -1.35
CA ARG A 607 -36.15 5.97 -0.14
C ARG A 607 -36.64 5.32 1.15
N TYR A 608 -37.94 5.07 1.25
CA TYR A 608 -38.53 4.40 2.40
C TYR A 608 -38.26 2.90 2.37
N SER A 609 -38.05 2.31 1.19
CA SER A 609 -37.62 0.92 1.03
C SER A 609 -36.26 0.65 1.68
N PHE A 610 -35.33 1.62 1.69
CA PHE A 610 -34.07 1.49 2.42
C PHE A 610 -34.28 1.37 3.93
N ILE A 611 -35.04 2.31 4.51
CA ILE A 611 -35.36 2.33 5.94
C ILE A 611 -36.14 1.07 6.34
N LEU A 612 -37.10 0.66 5.52
CA LEU A 612 -37.92 -0.53 5.75
C LEU A 612 -37.12 -1.83 5.58
N SER A 613 -36.18 -1.88 4.64
CA SER A 613 -35.27 -3.03 4.47
C SER A 613 -34.36 -3.18 5.69
N ASP A 614 -33.78 -2.08 6.18
CA ASP A 614 -33.00 -2.05 7.43
C ASP A 614 -33.85 -2.50 8.63
N PHE A 615 -35.09 -2.04 8.74
CA PHE A 615 -36.02 -2.48 9.77
C PHE A 615 -36.33 -3.97 9.67
N SER A 616 -36.61 -4.45 8.47
CA SER A 616 -36.90 -5.85 8.18
C SER A 616 -35.73 -6.75 8.58
N ILE A 617 -34.49 -6.32 8.35
CA ILE A 617 -33.30 -7.04 8.83
C ILE A 617 -33.27 -7.14 10.36
N ASN A 618 -33.65 -6.08 11.08
CA ASN A 618 -33.67 -6.11 12.55
C ASN A 618 -34.81 -6.99 13.08
N VAL A 619 -35.98 -6.99 12.43
CA VAL A 619 -37.08 -7.90 12.75
C VAL A 619 -36.70 -9.36 12.42
N LEU A 620 -35.99 -9.59 11.32
CA LEU A 620 -35.48 -10.91 10.94
C LEU A 620 -34.43 -11.42 11.95
N ASP A 621 -33.49 -10.57 12.37
CA ASP A 621 -32.57 -10.86 13.47
C ASP A 621 -33.32 -11.15 14.80
N GLY A 622 -34.49 -10.53 14.98
CA GLY A 622 -35.41 -10.74 16.09
C GLY A 622 -36.26 -12.02 16.00
N THR A 623 -36.36 -12.64 14.82
CA THR A 623 -37.25 -13.78 14.57
C THR A 623 -36.52 -15.06 14.96
N GLN A 624 -36.95 -15.72 16.04
CA GLN A 624 -36.39 -17.00 16.44
C GLN A 624 -36.72 -18.08 15.41
N HIS A 625 -35.85 -19.09 15.32
CA HIS A 625 -35.99 -20.18 14.34
C HIS A 625 -37.31 -20.94 14.46
N ASP A 626 -37.80 -21.11 15.69
CA ASP A 626 -39.09 -21.76 15.97
C ASP A 626 -40.29 -20.97 15.44
N PHE A 627 -40.13 -19.67 15.18
CA PHE A 627 -41.20 -18.83 14.64
C PHE A 627 -41.36 -18.98 13.12
N PHE A 628 -40.38 -19.58 12.44
CA PHE A 628 -40.47 -19.90 11.02
C PHE A 628 -41.56 -20.94 10.71
N TYR A 629 -42.00 -21.72 11.71
CA TYR A 629 -43.12 -22.65 11.60
C TYR A 629 -44.50 -21.94 11.53
N HIS A 630 -44.58 -20.62 11.73
CA HIS A 630 -45.82 -19.86 11.58
C HIS A 630 -46.02 -19.36 10.15
N ASP A 631 -47.14 -19.76 9.53
CA ASP A 631 -47.50 -19.42 8.14
C ASP A 631 -47.48 -17.90 7.85
N SER A 632 -47.88 -17.07 8.82
CA SER A 632 -47.86 -15.61 8.68
C SER A 632 -46.45 -15.06 8.49
N ILE A 633 -45.46 -15.60 9.20
CA ILE A 633 -44.06 -15.16 9.16
C ILE A 633 -43.38 -15.68 7.90
N LEU A 634 -43.62 -16.95 7.52
CA LEU A 634 -43.10 -17.52 6.28
C LEU A 634 -43.58 -16.72 5.05
N ASN A 635 -44.87 -16.37 5.01
CA ASN A 635 -45.43 -15.54 3.94
C ASN A 635 -44.87 -14.11 3.95
N ALA A 636 -44.64 -13.53 5.13
CA ALA A 636 -44.02 -12.21 5.25
C ALA A 636 -42.57 -12.19 4.72
N ILE A 637 -41.77 -13.21 5.04
CA ILE A 637 -40.40 -13.36 4.51
C ILE A 637 -40.43 -13.60 2.99
N ALA A 638 -41.40 -14.38 2.49
CA ALA A 638 -41.61 -14.57 1.06
C ALA A 638 -41.94 -13.25 0.34
N ASN A 639 -42.82 -12.42 0.91
CA ASN A 639 -43.12 -11.10 0.35
C ASN A 639 -41.91 -10.15 0.45
N LEU A 640 -41.14 -10.22 1.54
CA LEU A 640 -39.89 -9.47 1.71
C LEU A 640 -38.90 -9.82 0.58
N SER A 641 -38.71 -11.11 0.27
CA SER A 641 -37.78 -11.54 -0.79
C SER A 641 -38.11 -10.98 -2.18
N LEU A 642 -39.38 -10.65 -2.45
CA LEU A 642 -39.81 -10.09 -3.74
C LEU A 642 -39.54 -8.59 -3.85
N HIS A 643 -39.78 -7.83 -2.77
CA HIS A 643 -39.84 -6.36 -2.84
C HIS A 643 -38.70 -5.65 -2.10
N ALA A 644 -37.92 -6.36 -1.27
CA ALA A 644 -36.82 -5.76 -0.51
C ALA A 644 -35.63 -5.39 -1.39
N LEU A 645 -34.77 -4.53 -0.84
CA LEU A 645 -33.49 -4.23 -1.46
C LEU A 645 -32.48 -5.39 -1.30
N PRO A 646 -31.43 -5.45 -2.14
CA PRO A 646 -30.48 -6.57 -2.16
C PRO A 646 -29.90 -6.96 -0.80
N HIS A 647 -29.50 -6.00 0.04
CA HIS A 647 -28.91 -6.26 1.36
C HIS A 647 -29.86 -6.99 2.32
N ALA A 648 -31.17 -6.72 2.26
CA ALA A 648 -32.17 -7.45 3.05
C ALA A 648 -32.41 -8.86 2.49
N LYS A 649 -32.38 -9.04 1.15
CA LYS A 649 -32.47 -10.36 0.53
C LYS A 649 -31.28 -11.26 0.89
N ILE A 650 -30.07 -10.72 0.88
CA ILE A 650 -28.85 -11.42 1.33
C ILE A 650 -29.01 -11.86 2.79
N LYS A 651 -29.58 -10.99 3.64
CA LYS A 651 -29.85 -11.36 5.03
C LYS A 651 -30.84 -12.52 5.16
N ILE A 652 -31.82 -12.64 4.27
CA ILE A 652 -32.71 -13.81 4.20
C ILE A 652 -31.90 -15.06 3.86
N ALA A 653 -30.96 -15.00 2.90
CA ALA A 653 -30.09 -16.14 2.56
C ALA A 653 -29.33 -16.66 3.79
N TYR A 654 -28.67 -15.77 4.54
CA TYR A 654 -27.97 -16.15 5.78
C TYR A 654 -28.91 -16.69 6.86
N TYR A 655 -30.12 -16.14 6.96
CA TYR A 655 -31.13 -16.64 7.91
C TYR A 655 -31.60 -18.06 7.54
N LEU A 656 -31.78 -18.35 6.25
CA LEU A 656 -32.13 -19.68 5.75
C LEU A 656 -30.98 -20.69 5.99
N GLU A 657 -29.73 -20.25 5.81
CA GLU A 657 -28.55 -21.06 6.12
C GLU A 657 -28.51 -21.43 7.62
N ASP A 658 -28.63 -20.43 8.51
CA ASP A 658 -28.66 -20.66 9.97
C ASP A 658 -29.83 -21.59 10.36
N LEU A 659 -31.01 -21.42 9.73
CA LEU A 659 -32.18 -22.27 9.94
C LEU A 659 -31.93 -23.73 9.54
N ALA A 660 -31.27 -23.97 8.41
CA ALA A 660 -31.01 -25.32 7.90
C ALA A 660 -30.22 -26.17 8.90
N MET A 661 -29.30 -25.56 9.64
CA MET A 661 -28.49 -26.24 10.65
C MET A 661 -29.28 -26.72 11.88
N ILE A 662 -30.44 -26.11 12.16
CA ILE A 662 -31.27 -26.36 13.34
C ILE A 662 -32.57 -27.11 12.98
N PHE A 663 -32.87 -27.23 11.69
CA PHE A 663 -34.14 -27.76 11.18
C PHE A 663 -34.33 -29.24 11.51
N LYS A 664 -35.30 -29.57 12.39
CA LYS A 664 -35.57 -30.93 12.90
C LYS A 664 -36.93 -31.53 12.49
N ASN A 665 -37.80 -30.79 11.79
CA ASN A 665 -39.22 -31.16 11.63
C ASN A 665 -39.67 -31.37 10.16
N ASP A 666 -40.47 -32.42 9.94
CA ASP A 666 -40.94 -32.90 8.64
C ASP A 666 -42.25 -32.25 8.15
N GLN A 667 -42.50 -30.96 8.46
CA GLN A 667 -43.72 -30.31 7.94
C GLN A 667 -43.57 -29.99 6.44
N PRO A 668 -44.35 -30.61 5.53
CA PRO A 668 -44.12 -30.50 4.09
C PRO A 668 -44.29 -29.07 3.55
N LYS A 669 -45.18 -28.29 4.16
CA LYS A 669 -45.43 -26.89 3.76
C LYS A 669 -44.24 -25.98 4.03
N VAL A 670 -43.59 -26.14 5.19
CA VAL A 670 -42.43 -25.32 5.58
C VAL A 670 -41.22 -25.68 4.73
N ILE A 671 -41.01 -26.98 4.45
CA ILE A 671 -39.97 -27.46 3.53
C ILE A 671 -40.18 -26.90 2.12
N ASN A 672 -41.42 -26.91 1.62
CA ASN A 672 -41.74 -26.34 0.31
C ASN A 672 -41.51 -24.82 0.28
N GLY A 673 -41.90 -24.08 1.32
CA GLY A 673 -41.65 -22.65 1.44
C GLY A 673 -40.15 -22.32 1.51
N PHE A 674 -39.38 -23.12 2.24
CA PHE A 674 -37.92 -23.00 2.31
C PHE A 674 -37.28 -23.22 0.92
N ALA A 675 -37.68 -24.28 0.21
CA ALA A 675 -37.17 -24.58 -1.13
C ALA A 675 -37.53 -23.50 -2.17
N GLU A 676 -38.75 -22.97 -2.11
CA GLU A 676 -39.22 -21.89 -2.98
C GLU A 676 -38.43 -20.59 -2.73
N LEU A 677 -38.15 -20.24 -1.47
CA LEU A 677 -37.34 -19.09 -1.10
C LEU A 677 -35.90 -19.20 -1.62
N ASN A 678 -35.27 -20.38 -1.48
CA ASN A 678 -33.94 -20.64 -2.01
C ASN A 678 -33.90 -20.45 -3.53
N CYS A 679 -34.85 -21.07 -4.26
CA CYS A 679 -34.94 -20.93 -5.71
C CYS A 679 -35.13 -19.46 -6.12
N ARG A 680 -35.99 -18.73 -5.42
CA ARG A 680 -36.27 -17.33 -5.72
C ARG A 680 -35.04 -16.44 -5.54
N LEU A 681 -34.25 -16.65 -4.49
CA LEU A 681 -33.02 -15.88 -4.24
C LEU A 681 -31.91 -16.25 -5.24
N LEU A 682 -31.89 -17.49 -5.74
CA LEU A 682 -30.99 -17.91 -6.84
C LEU A 682 -31.41 -17.35 -8.20
N GLU A 683 -32.70 -17.05 -8.39
CA GLU A 683 -33.27 -16.42 -9.59
C GLU A 683 -33.28 -14.88 -9.52
N ASP A 684 -32.65 -14.26 -8.50
CA ASP A 684 -32.71 -12.82 -8.31
C ASP A 684 -32.04 -12.05 -9.46
N GLU A 685 -32.57 -10.87 -9.79
CA GLU A 685 -31.97 -10.02 -10.82
C GLU A 685 -30.63 -9.42 -10.36
N ASN A 686 -30.42 -9.31 -9.04
CA ASN A 686 -29.18 -8.78 -8.49
C ASN A 686 -28.11 -9.88 -8.36
N PRO A 687 -26.97 -9.77 -9.08
CA PRO A 687 -25.93 -10.80 -9.07
C PRO A 687 -25.34 -11.08 -7.68
N TRP A 688 -25.31 -10.08 -6.79
CA TRP A 688 -24.79 -10.26 -5.44
C TRP A 688 -25.70 -11.15 -4.59
N VAL A 689 -27.02 -10.98 -4.70
CA VAL A 689 -28.00 -11.84 -4.01
C VAL A 689 -27.84 -13.29 -4.49
N CYS A 690 -27.71 -13.49 -5.80
CA CYS A 690 -27.50 -14.81 -6.38
C CYS A 690 -26.19 -15.45 -5.90
N GLN A 691 -25.09 -14.70 -5.90
CA GLN A 691 -23.78 -15.19 -5.44
C GLN A 691 -23.81 -15.61 -3.96
N GLU A 692 -24.36 -14.78 -3.08
CA GLU A 692 -24.48 -15.09 -1.65
C GLU A 692 -25.38 -16.31 -1.41
N MET A 693 -26.43 -16.46 -2.21
CA MET A 693 -27.32 -17.62 -2.14
C MET A 693 -26.65 -18.89 -2.69
N LEU A 694 -25.82 -18.80 -3.74
CA LEU A 694 -25.01 -19.91 -4.23
C LEU A 694 -24.06 -20.42 -3.14
N GLU A 695 -23.35 -19.51 -2.47
CA GLU A 695 -22.46 -19.84 -1.37
C GLU A 695 -23.21 -20.42 -0.16
N SER A 696 -24.36 -19.84 0.19
CA SER A 696 -25.22 -20.34 1.28
C SER A 696 -25.75 -21.74 0.96
N PHE A 697 -26.12 -22.00 -0.30
CA PHE A 697 -26.57 -23.31 -0.75
C PHE A 697 -25.44 -24.35 -0.80
N ASP A 698 -24.24 -23.95 -1.22
CA ASP A 698 -23.05 -24.82 -1.18
C ASP A 698 -22.74 -25.26 0.25
N ARG A 699 -22.75 -24.31 1.20
CA ARG A 699 -22.62 -24.64 2.63
C ARG A 699 -23.74 -25.56 3.10
N LEU A 700 -24.99 -25.25 2.78
CA LEU A 700 -26.15 -26.08 3.11
C LEU A 700 -26.01 -27.51 2.57
N ALA A 701 -25.54 -27.69 1.34
CA ALA A 701 -25.35 -29.01 0.74
C ALA A 701 -24.28 -29.84 1.46
N HIS A 702 -23.27 -29.19 2.04
CA HIS A 702 -22.17 -29.85 2.73
C HIS A 702 -22.37 -30.02 4.25
N THR A 703 -23.07 -29.10 4.91
CA THR A 703 -23.12 -29.05 6.39
C THR A 703 -24.50 -29.34 6.98
N CYS A 704 -25.57 -29.36 6.18
CA CYS A 704 -26.92 -29.58 6.69
C CYS A 704 -27.11 -31.03 7.17
N PRO A 705 -27.59 -31.26 8.41
CA PRO A 705 -27.83 -32.61 8.92
C PRO A 705 -29.07 -33.30 8.33
N ASN A 706 -29.97 -32.56 7.66
CA ASN A 706 -31.20 -33.07 7.09
C ASN A 706 -31.09 -33.26 5.56
N GLU A 707 -30.74 -34.48 5.13
CA GLU A 707 -30.59 -34.83 3.72
C GLU A 707 -31.90 -34.68 2.91
N GLU A 708 -33.07 -34.89 3.53
CA GLU A 708 -34.37 -34.73 2.86
C GLU A 708 -34.60 -33.27 2.46
N LEU A 709 -34.26 -32.32 3.34
CA LEU A 709 -34.34 -30.89 3.06
C LEU A 709 -33.45 -30.52 1.87
N VAL A 710 -32.20 -31.00 1.86
CA VAL A 710 -31.25 -30.76 0.74
C VAL A 710 -31.81 -31.34 -0.56
N ALA A 711 -32.31 -32.57 -0.55
CA ALA A 711 -32.89 -33.22 -1.72
C ALA A 711 -34.13 -32.49 -2.25
N LYS A 712 -34.96 -31.93 -1.36
CA LYS A 712 -36.14 -31.13 -1.74
C LYS A 712 -35.75 -29.81 -2.39
N VAL A 713 -34.77 -29.10 -1.84
CA VAL A 713 -34.25 -27.86 -2.44
C VAL A 713 -33.62 -28.17 -3.79
N ALA A 714 -32.78 -29.21 -3.89
CA ALA A 714 -32.17 -29.62 -5.15
C ALA A 714 -33.22 -30.01 -6.22
N ASN A 715 -34.29 -30.70 -5.84
CA ASN A 715 -35.40 -31.03 -6.73
C ASN A 715 -36.22 -29.79 -7.14
N ALA A 716 -36.32 -28.78 -6.29
CA ALA A 716 -36.93 -27.50 -6.67
C ALA A 716 -36.05 -26.76 -7.68
N ILE A 717 -34.73 -26.72 -7.46
CA ILE A 717 -33.75 -26.12 -8.37
C ILE A 717 -33.77 -26.81 -9.74
N SER A 718 -33.81 -28.15 -9.79
CA SER A 718 -33.81 -28.90 -11.06
C SER A 718 -35.06 -28.66 -11.92
N ARG A 719 -36.16 -28.18 -11.31
CA ARG A 719 -37.40 -27.83 -12.01
C ARG A 719 -37.40 -26.41 -12.58
N LYS A 720 -36.40 -25.59 -12.25
CA LYS A 720 -36.29 -24.18 -12.67
C LYS A 720 -35.24 -24.06 -13.78
N SER A 721 -35.69 -23.76 -15.00
CA SER A 721 -34.84 -23.72 -16.21
C SER A 721 -33.74 -22.66 -16.18
N THR A 722 -33.88 -21.65 -15.34
CA THR A 722 -32.95 -20.52 -15.14
C THR A 722 -31.72 -20.92 -14.32
N ILE A 723 -31.87 -21.86 -13.38
CA ILE A 723 -30.86 -22.21 -12.38
C ILE A 723 -30.46 -23.68 -12.38
N CYS A 724 -31.17 -24.55 -13.12
CA CYS A 724 -30.93 -25.99 -13.16
C CYS A 724 -29.52 -26.37 -13.64
N ASP A 725 -28.90 -25.54 -14.48
CA ASP A 725 -27.55 -25.78 -15.01
C ASP A 725 -26.48 -24.94 -14.30
N SER A 726 -26.82 -23.73 -13.82
CA SER A 726 -25.86 -22.81 -13.20
C SER A 726 -25.44 -23.25 -11.80
N VAL A 727 -26.36 -23.77 -11.00
CA VAL A 727 -26.07 -24.23 -9.62
C VAL A 727 -25.17 -25.47 -9.61
N PRO A 728 -25.44 -26.55 -10.39
CA PRO A 728 -24.51 -27.67 -10.47
C PRO A 728 -23.14 -27.27 -11.04
N ALA A 729 -23.10 -26.32 -11.99
CA ALA A 729 -21.85 -25.82 -12.52
C ALA A 729 -21.01 -25.11 -11.44
N TYR A 730 -21.64 -24.28 -10.61
CA TYR A 730 -21.00 -23.63 -9.47
C TYR A 730 -20.44 -24.66 -8.47
N LEU A 731 -21.25 -25.63 -8.03
CA LEU A 731 -20.83 -26.67 -7.07
C LEU A 731 -19.71 -27.58 -7.58
N SER A 732 -19.64 -27.77 -8.90
CA SER A 732 -18.58 -28.56 -9.55
C SER A 732 -17.35 -27.71 -9.91
N TYR A 733 -17.31 -26.44 -9.53
CA TYR A 733 -16.28 -25.48 -9.91
C TYR A 733 -16.07 -25.39 -11.43
N THR A 734 -17.12 -25.66 -12.21
CA THR A 734 -17.09 -25.57 -13.67
C THR A 734 -17.57 -24.20 -14.13
N GLN A 735 -16.87 -23.63 -15.11
CA GLN A 735 -17.20 -22.31 -15.61
C GLN A 735 -18.51 -22.35 -16.40
N TYR A 736 -19.56 -21.75 -15.85
CA TYR A 736 -20.86 -21.63 -16.51
C TYR A 736 -20.93 -20.39 -17.41
N TYR A 737 -20.55 -19.22 -16.90
CA TYR A 737 -20.54 -17.97 -17.65
C TYR A 737 -19.15 -17.68 -18.24
N LYS A 738 -19.08 -17.43 -19.55
CA LYS A 738 -17.90 -16.82 -20.18
C LYS A 738 -18.08 -15.30 -20.20
N LEU A 739 -17.27 -14.59 -19.43
CA LEU A 739 -17.23 -13.14 -19.47
C LEU A 739 -16.71 -12.70 -20.85
N GLN A 740 -17.46 -11.83 -21.52
CA GLN A 740 -16.99 -11.17 -22.74
C GLN A 740 -15.86 -10.19 -22.37
N ASP A 741 -14.84 -10.08 -23.22
CA ASP A 741 -13.70 -9.16 -23.07
C ASP A 741 -12.73 -9.41 -21.89
N ILE A 742 -12.91 -10.49 -21.12
CA ILE A 742 -12.02 -10.88 -20.02
C ILE A 742 -11.37 -12.23 -20.34
N LEU A 743 -10.04 -12.22 -20.50
CA LEU A 743 -9.26 -13.40 -20.89
C LEU A 743 -9.18 -14.47 -19.79
N ASN A 744 -9.08 -14.05 -18.52
CA ASN A 744 -8.97 -14.94 -17.36
C ASN A 744 -9.33 -14.22 -16.05
N VAL A 745 -9.39 -14.97 -14.95
CA VAL A 745 -9.70 -14.46 -13.60
C VAL A 745 -8.73 -13.37 -13.15
N LYS A 746 -7.45 -13.45 -13.53
CA LYS A 746 -6.45 -12.41 -13.22
C LYS A 746 -6.79 -11.09 -13.91
N SER A 747 -7.14 -11.13 -15.19
CA SER A 747 -7.59 -9.95 -15.93
C SER A 747 -8.86 -9.35 -15.31
N TYR A 748 -9.78 -10.19 -14.84
CA TYR A 748 -10.97 -9.74 -14.12
C TYR A 748 -10.61 -8.99 -12.83
N LEU A 749 -9.78 -9.59 -11.97
CA LEU A 749 -9.34 -8.98 -10.72
C LEU A 749 -8.61 -7.65 -10.98
N LEU A 750 -7.74 -7.60 -11.98
CA LEU A 750 -7.04 -6.37 -12.37
C LEU A 750 -8.00 -5.26 -12.82
N CYS A 751 -9.05 -5.60 -13.57
CA CYS A 751 -10.09 -4.63 -13.94
C CYS A 751 -10.83 -4.11 -12.71
N LEU A 752 -11.28 -4.99 -11.81
CA LEU A 752 -11.97 -4.61 -10.57
C LEU A 752 -11.12 -3.67 -9.71
N ILE A 753 -9.83 -3.95 -9.57
CA ILE A 753 -8.91 -3.15 -8.76
C ILE A 753 -8.71 -1.77 -9.38
N LYS A 754 -8.51 -1.70 -10.70
CA LYS A 754 -8.40 -0.42 -11.43
C LYS A 754 -9.64 0.44 -11.27
N ASP A 755 -10.83 -0.17 -11.34
CA ASP A 755 -12.09 0.55 -11.16
C ASP A 755 -12.23 1.03 -9.71
N SER A 756 -11.86 0.23 -8.71
CA SER A 756 -11.89 0.64 -7.30
C SER A 756 -10.89 1.75 -6.93
N MET A 757 -9.78 1.86 -7.67
CA MET A 757 -8.74 2.88 -7.46
C MET A 757 -9.07 4.20 -8.16
N ASN A 758 -9.85 4.15 -9.25
CA ASN A 758 -10.28 5.34 -9.99
C ASN A 758 -11.47 6.04 -9.32
N ASP A 759 -12.27 5.31 -8.55
CA ASP A 759 -13.26 5.93 -7.68
C ASP A 759 -12.59 6.44 -6.41
N ASP A 760 -12.42 7.76 -6.36
CA ASP A 760 -12.60 8.57 -5.15
C ASP A 760 -13.95 8.15 -4.53
N THR A 761 -14.01 7.01 -3.84
CA THR A 761 -15.16 6.58 -3.04
C THR A 761 -15.21 7.44 -1.77
N LYS A 762 -15.17 8.77 -1.97
CA LYS A 762 -15.97 9.69 -1.20
C LYS A 762 -17.33 9.02 -1.07
N HIS A 763 -17.79 8.87 0.17
CA HIS A 763 -19.18 8.58 0.45
C HIS A 763 -20.04 9.34 -0.56
N ILE A 764 -20.60 8.63 -1.55
CA ILE A 764 -21.64 9.17 -2.40
C ILE A 764 -22.81 9.22 -1.43
N CYS A 765 -22.99 10.36 -0.77
CA CYS A 765 -24.29 10.70 -0.25
C CYS A 765 -25.19 10.57 -1.47
N MET A 766 -26.01 9.50 -1.51
CA MET A 766 -26.82 9.21 -2.68
C MET A 766 -27.58 10.49 -3.01
N VAL A 767 -27.18 11.18 -4.08
CA VAL A 767 -27.99 12.25 -4.63
C VAL A 767 -29.17 11.53 -5.23
N PHE A 768 -30.22 11.38 -4.42
CA PHE A 768 -31.47 10.73 -4.79
C PHE A 768 -32.02 11.44 -6.02
N LYS A 769 -31.74 10.92 -7.21
CA LYS A 769 -32.49 11.29 -8.41
C LYS A 769 -33.85 10.65 -8.25
N ASP A 770 -34.89 11.47 -8.17
CA ASP A 770 -36.28 11.05 -8.12
C ASP A 770 -36.59 10.13 -9.31
N SER A 771 -36.48 8.83 -9.09
CA SER A 771 -37.00 7.83 -10.01
C SER A 771 -38.51 7.87 -9.89
N LYS A 772 -39.14 8.53 -10.86
CA LYS A 772 -40.60 8.62 -11.01
C LYS A 772 -41.21 7.22 -11.07
N LYS A 773 -41.66 6.69 -9.94
CA LYS A 773 -42.90 5.91 -9.92
C LYS A 773 -44.02 6.91 -9.72
N ASP A 774 -44.77 7.20 -10.78
CA ASP A 774 -45.97 8.03 -10.74
C ASP A 774 -47.06 7.32 -9.93
N VAL A 775 -46.98 7.39 -8.60
CA VAL A 775 -48.11 7.12 -7.72
C VAL A 775 -48.67 8.47 -7.32
N LYS A 776 -49.89 8.77 -7.77
CA LYS A 776 -50.67 9.93 -7.33
C LYS A 776 -50.91 9.83 -5.82
N ILE A 777 -50.06 10.46 -5.02
CA ILE A 777 -50.36 10.79 -3.64
C ILE A 777 -51.35 11.96 -3.66
N PRO A 778 -52.48 11.94 -2.92
CA PRO A 778 -53.31 13.12 -2.78
C PRO A 778 -52.48 14.24 -2.14
N ARG A 779 -52.44 15.40 -2.81
CA ARG A 779 -51.69 16.61 -2.41
C ARG A 779 -51.75 16.88 -0.89
N ILE A 780 -50.62 16.73 -0.21
CA ILE A 780 -50.36 17.17 1.18
C ILE A 780 -50.08 18.69 1.24
N GLU A 781 -50.54 19.46 0.24
CA GLU A 781 -50.35 20.92 0.21
C GLU A 781 -51.37 21.64 1.11
N THR A 782 -52.53 21.04 1.36
CA THR A 782 -53.59 21.61 2.24
C THR A 782 -53.34 21.37 3.73
N GLU A 783 -52.55 20.37 4.12
CA GLU A 783 -52.23 20.10 5.53
C GLU A 783 -51.03 20.92 6.03
N LYS A 784 -50.04 21.23 5.18
CA LYS A 784 -48.93 22.13 5.54
C LYS A 784 -49.41 23.52 5.95
N MET A 785 -50.37 24.10 5.22
CA MET A 785 -50.97 25.39 5.60
C MET A 785 -51.76 25.33 6.92
N LYS A 786 -52.43 24.20 7.22
CA LYS A 786 -53.08 24.01 8.53
C LYS A 786 -52.08 23.87 9.66
N TYR A 787 -50.99 23.12 9.45
CA TYR A 787 -49.97 22.89 10.46
C TYR A 787 -49.16 24.17 10.76
N GLU A 788 -48.85 24.98 9.75
CA GLU A 788 -48.17 26.27 9.94
C GLU A 788 -49.06 27.30 10.67
N ASN A 789 -50.36 27.34 10.37
CA ASN A 789 -51.29 28.23 11.09
C ASN A 789 -51.53 27.76 12.53
N MET A 790 -51.67 26.45 12.75
CA MET A 790 -51.87 25.89 14.09
C MET A 790 -50.60 26.00 14.95
N SER A 791 -49.42 25.88 14.35
CA SER A 791 -48.13 26.14 15.00
C SER A 791 -47.94 27.62 15.38
N LYS A 792 -48.36 28.56 14.52
CA LYS A 792 -48.36 29.99 14.86
C LYS A 792 -49.31 30.31 16.00
N GLU A 793 -50.53 29.79 15.97
CA GLU A 793 -51.52 30.01 17.03
C GLU A 793 -51.09 29.38 18.37
N LEU A 794 -50.44 28.21 18.32
CA LEU A 794 -49.87 27.56 19.50
C LEU A 794 -48.69 28.36 20.06
N ASN A 795 -47.80 28.86 19.21
CA ASN A 795 -46.66 29.70 19.63
C ASN A 795 -47.12 31.05 20.20
N GLU A 796 -48.17 31.67 19.65
CA GLU A 796 -48.77 32.87 20.25
C GLU A 796 -49.39 32.59 21.62
N ARG A 797 -50.08 31.44 21.79
CA ARG A 797 -50.57 31.01 23.10
C ARG A 797 -49.46 30.73 24.10
N ILE A 798 -48.38 30.05 23.68
CA ILE A 798 -47.22 29.76 24.53
C ILE A 798 -46.56 31.08 24.97
N ASN A 799 -46.33 32.01 24.04
CA ASN A 799 -45.76 33.32 24.38
C ASN A 799 -46.65 34.12 25.33
N LYS A 800 -47.98 34.03 25.18
CA LYS A 800 -48.91 34.66 26.11
C LYS A 800 -48.84 34.05 27.51
N ILE A 801 -48.76 32.71 27.60
CA ILE A 801 -48.58 32.00 28.87
C ILE A 801 -47.23 32.36 29.51
N CYS A 802 -46.15 32.47 28.72
CA CYS A 802 -44.85 32.90 29.21
C CYS A 802 -44.90 34.32 29.77
N ASN A 803 -45.58 35.25 29.09
CA ASN A 803 -45.75 36.62 29.57
C ASN A 803 -46.60 36.69 30.85
N GLU A 804 -47.66 35.87 30.95
CA GLU A 804 -48.47 35.75 32.15
C GLU A 804 -47.66 35.17 33.32
N LEU A 805 -46.86 34.13 33.07
CA LEU A 805 -45.93 33.55 34.05
C LEU A 805 -44.85 34.54 34.50
N GLU A 806 -44.31 35.37 33.60
CA GLU A 806 -43.39 36.44 33.97
C GLU A 806 -44.06 37.51 34.85
N SER A 807 -45.34 37.82 34.60
CA SER A 807 -46.11 38.73 35.46
C SER A 807 -46.35 38.14 36.84
N ILE A 808 -46.63 36.82 36.92
CA ILE A 808 -46.81 36.07 38.16
C ILE A 808 -45.48 36.00 38.93
N ILE A 809 -44.35 35.80 38.24
CA ILE A 809 -43.01 35.81 38.85
C ILE A 809 -42.66 37.20 39.41
N LYS A 810 -43.09 38.30 38.75
CA LYS A 810 -42.93 39.66 39.30
C LYS A 810 -43.77 39.91 40.56
N GLN A 811 -44.86 39.17 40.75
CA GLN A 811 -45.71 39.20 41.95
C GLN A 811 -45.46 38.03 42.92
N LYS A 812 -44.30 37.35 42.81
CA LYS A 812 -43.95 36.13 43.54
C LYS A 812 -44.14 36.21 45.06
N ASN A 813 -44.03 37.39 45.66
CA ASN A 813 -44.16 37.58 47.10
C ASN A 813 -45.62 37.60 47.59
N ASP A 814 -46.60 37.70 46.68
CA ASP A 814 -48.04 37.73 46.98
C ASP A 814 -48.74 36.38 46.70
N ILE A 815 -47.99 35.37 46.24
CA ILE A 815 -48.53 34.05 45.89
C ILE A 815 -48.56 33.17 47.14
N ASN A 816 -49.74 32.67 47.52
CA ASN A 816 -49.86 31.77 48.67
C ASN A 816 -49.22 30.38 48.39
N ASP A 817 -48.81 29.70 49.46
CA ASP A 817 -48.10 28.41 49.40
C ASP A 817 -48.90 27.25 48.76
N ALA A 818 -50.23 27.34 48.71
CA ALA A 818 -51.06 26.34 48.04
C ALA A 818 -50.99 26.51 46.51
N THR A 819 -51.02 27.75 46.02
CA THR A 819 -50.90 28.06 44.60
C THR A 819 -49.50 27.73 44.07
N LEU A 820 -48.46 27.95 44.88
CA LEU A 820 -47.06 27.65 44.55
C LEU A 820 -46.80 26.13 44.44
N ARG A 821 -47.47 25.31 45.27
CA ARG A 821 -47.44 23.85 45.15
C ARG A 821 -48.12 23.34 43.89
N ASN A 822 -49.27 23.90 43.52
CA ASN A 822 -49.95 23.52 42.29
C ASN A 822 -49.14 23.89 41.04
N LEU A 823 -48.49 25.06 41.03
CA LEU A 823 -47.58 25.48 39.97
C LEU A 823 -46.39 24.53 39.80
N ARG A 824 -45.80 24.06 40.92
CA ARG A 824 -44.74 23.05 40.88
C ARG A 824 -45.24 21.71 40.32
N ALA A 825 -46.43 21.26 40.71
CA ALA A 825 -47.00 20.02 40.19
C ALA A 825 -47.22 20.08 38.67
N VAL A 826 -47.74 21.20 38.16
CA VAL A 826 -47.93 21.40 36.71
C VAL A 826 -46.58 21.47 35.97
N LEU A 827 -45.57 22.14 36.53
CA LEU A 827 -44.22 22.17 35.94
C LEU A 827 -43.57 20.78 35.90
N THR A 828 -43.81 19.95 36.91
CA THR A 828 -43.26 18.59 36.96
C THR A 828 -43.89 17.71 35.88
N MET A 829 -45.20 17.82 35.66
CA MET A 829 -45.91 17.11 34.58
C MET A 829 -45.54 17.59 33.17
N LEU A 830 -44.97 18.79 33.01
CA LEU A 830 -44.52 19.30 31.71
C LEU A 830 -43.06 18.92 31.38
N THR A 831 -42.30 18.44 32.37
CA THR A 831 -40.90 17.98 32.20
C THR A 831 -40.75 16.47 32.08
N GLU A 832 -41.82 15.71 32.33
CA GLU A 832 -41.97 14.29 31.98
C GLU A 832 -42.51 14.15 30.56
#